data_AF-A0A5M6DAE8-F1
#
_entry.id   AF-A0A5M6DAE8-F1
#
_cell.length_a   1.000
_cell.length_b   1.000
_cell.length_c   1.000
_cell.angle_alpha   90.00
_cell.angle_beta   90.00
_cell.angle_gamma   90.00
#
_symmetry.space_group_name_H-M   'P 1'
#
loop_
_entity.id
_entity.type
_entity.pdbx_description
1 polymer ?
#
loop_
_entity_poly.entity_id
_entity_poly.type
_entity_poly.pdbx_seq_one_letter_code
_entity_poly.pdbx_strand_id
1 'polypeptide(L)'
;MDRSLPEHLDERIRWWVSPDHASGGPGQFVLYWMHTALRAHENPALDSAICLARQNGLPLLVYHGLSEQYPYACDRHHAFILQGHRDVQRQLSDRGIVAAFHLQRQGNRGPYLRDLTRAAAVLVTEEMPVPPVTGWLERLSVTTETPIATVDCSCLAPVTLVDRSFTRAAEFRREVQPLHEERLQRPYVEQDIDVSMCDLDWMTQTFGLSPLCLQDADLAKLIGQCRIDHTVAPVADTPGGSRAGYARWKKFREQSLRRYGHARRNAARRDGTSRMSAYLHYGMVSPFRIAREAAAEGATKYLDELLTWRELSFHFCFHHRDEIDSLDSIPDWARTTLRQHAKDPREEDCSWERLARGNSGRPLWDAAQRSLLKHGELHNDLRMTWGKAFLPWASSPERALQLTLDLNHRYALDGRNPSSFGGVLWCYGQFDHPFDQDRPILGTIRPRCLEQHAERLDLQRFTKIADRPIAASLPRVAIVGAGMAGLTAARTLSDHGIDVTVFDKSRGVGGRMSTRRVELPGRGVLRFDHGAQYFTARDGRFCRLVNSWMHDGLAQPWLGRIVQLSADGSIEEEKRGTARYVGVPGMNQIAKHLAADLVTRLRTPITRVAGQPGSWTLHDQSGETHGPFEIVLCNCPPDQTLRLIDGISRLAEPVRQVEMRPCWAVMLAADCLGDLPFDGAFVQDSPISWIASDHAKPGRDQPPTWMIHASADWSLRHLECDPEMVSETLVAQFRSLVGREAGPVLFRQAHRWRYAVPASPLESESLYDATEGIGVCGDWCGGARIEAAYLSGSALAGAVLRDHTIDRPAWGIDRPHQPSLFAS
;
A
#
# COMPACT_ATOMS: atom_id res chain seq x y z
N MET A 1 33.06 24.27 -14.11
CA MET A 1 32.35 24.30 -12.82
C MET A 1 33.39 24.14 -11.72
N ASP A 2 33.44 25.08 -10.76
CA ASP A 2 34.21 24.92 -9.52
C ASP A 2 33.50 23.90 -8.62
N ARG A 3 34.27 22.93 -8.10
CA ARG A 3 33.77 21.79 -7.31
C ARG A 3 34.31 21.82 -5.88
N SER A 4 35.04 22.87 -5.51
CA SER A 4 35.67 22.94 -4.20
C SER A 4 34.62 22.80 -3.11
N LEU A 5 34.90 22.11 -2.02
CA LEU A 5 33.99 22.03 -0.88
C LEU A 5 34.81 22.13 0.40
N PRO A 6 34.25 22.66 1.50
CA PRO A 6 34.82 22.46 2.81
C PRO A 6 35.09 20.97 3.05
N GLU A 7 36.25 20.63 3.62
CA GLU A 7 36.72 19.25 3.81
C GLU A 7 35.64 18.29 4.38
N HIS A 8 34.86 18.75 5.36
CA HIS A 8 33.80 17.95 6.00
C HIS A 8 32.60 17.62 5.10
N LEU A 9 32.41 18.37 4.02
CA LEU A 9 31.43 18.11 2.97
C LEU A 9 32.05 17.32 1.82
N ASP A 10 33.30 17.65 1.46
CA ASP A 10 34.04 16.98 0.38
C ASP A 10 34.24 15.48 0.66
N GLU A 11 34.53 15.11 1.91
CA GLU A 11 34.67 13.69 2.30
C GLU A 11 33.39 12.85 2.06
N ARG A 12 32.23 13.49 1.87
CA ARG A 12 30.90 12.85 1.81
C ARG A 12 30.37 12.72 0.40
N ILE A 13 31.00 13.38 -0.57
CA ILE A 13 30.48 13.50 -1.93
C ILE A 13 30.93 12.34 -2.81
N ARG A 14 30.04 11.85 -3.66
CA ARG A 14 30.34 10.93 -4.75
C ARG A 14 29.72 11.46 -6.03
N TRP A 15 30.52 11.52 -7.09
CA TRP A 15 30.03 11.89 -8.42
C TRP A 15 29.50 10.65 -9.15
N TRP A 16 28.20 10.63 -9.40
CA TRP A 16 27.53 9.64 -10.25
C TRP A 16 27.69 9.97 -11.73
N VAL A 17 27.60 11.26 -12.07
CA VAL A 17 27.99 11.80 -13.37
C VAL A 17 29.05 12.85 -13.10
N SER A 18 30.28 12.60 -13.56
CA SER A 18 31.40 13.53 -13.36
C SER A 18 31.15 14.83 -14.12
N PRO A 19 31.45 16.00 -13.54
CA PRO A 19 31.41 17.25 -14.29
C PRO A 19 32.44 17.35 -15.41
N ASP A 20 33.40 16.43 -15.50
CA ASP A 20 34.33 16.30 -16.63
C ASP A 20 33.66 15.70 -17.89
N HIS A 21 32.52 15.04 -17.71
CA HIS A 21 31.74 14.43 -18.79
C HIS A 21 30.59 15.33 -19.28
N ALA A 22 30.45 16.54 -18.76
CA ALA A 22 29.40 17.46 -19.16
C ALA A 22 29.77 18.17 -20.48
N SER A 23 29.01 17.92 -21.54
CA SER A 23 29.24 18.50 -22.88
C SER A 23 28.51 19.83 -23.12
N GLY A 24 27.58 20.20 -22.23
CA GLY A 24 26.71 21.38 -22.37
C GLY A 24 27.30 22.69 -21.84
N GLY A 25 26.76 23.83 -22.30
CA GLY A 25 27.00 25.14 -21.69
C GLY A 25 26.54 25.20 -20.22
N PRO A 26 26.86 26.27 -19.47
CA PRO A 26 26.54 26.32 -18.04
C PRO A 26 25.03 26.20 -17.83
N GLY A 27 24.61 25.24 -17.01
CA GLY A 27 23.22 25.15 -16.56
C GLY A 27 22.82 26.38 -15.76
N GLN A 28 21.52 26.54 -15.51
CA GLN A 28 20.95 27.81 -15.03
C GLN A 28 20.97 27.97 -13.51
N PHE A 29 21.06 26.86 -12.77
CA PHE A 29 20.98 26.82 -11.31
C PHE A 29 21.62 25.55 -10.75
N VAL A 30 21.90 25.54 -9.45
CA VAL A 30 22.18 24.31 -8.69
C VAL A 30 20.86 23.72 -8.20
N LEU A 31 20.62 22.45 -8.51
CA LEU A 31 19.44 21.72 -8.07
C LEU A 31 19.81 20.84 -6.88
N TYR A 32 19.17 21.05 -5.74
CA TYR A 32 19.15 20.08 -4.65
C TYR A 32 17.85 19.27 -4.69
N TRP A 33 17.94 18.00 -5.10
CA TRP A 33 16.85 17.04 -4.97
C TRP A 33 16.86 16.43 -3.56
N MET A 34 16.02 17.00 -2.68
CA MET A 34 15.84 16.54 -1.31
C MET A 34 14.87 15.35 -1.28
N HIS A 35 15.26 14.24 -0.66
CA HIS A 35 14.39 13.08 -0.50
C HIS A 35 14.58 12.33 0.83
N THR A 36 15.84 12.05 1.23
CA THR A 36 16.16 11.22 2.42
C THR A 36 16.85 11.97 3.56
N ALA A 37 17.06 13.28 3.39
CA ALA A 37 17.42 14.21 4.46
C ALA A 37 16.38 15.33 4.57
N LEU A 38 15.15 15.01 4.96
CA LEU A 38 14.04 15.96 5.11
C LEU A 38 14.19 16.88 6.33
N ARG A 39 15.25 17.69 6.33
CA ARG A 39 15.58 18.67 7.37
C ARG A 39 16.40 19.82 6.77
N ALA A 40 16.23 21.02 7.32
CA ALA A 40 17.05 22.18 6.93
C ALA A 40 18.26 22.39 7.84
N HIS A 41 18.41 21.63 8.93
CA HIS A 41 19.54 21.72 9.85
C HIS A 41 20.42 20.47 9.74
N GLU A 42 21.71 20.62 9.95
CA GLU A 42 22.71 19.54 9.84
C GLU A 42 22.51 18.63 8.61
N ASN A 43 22.44 19.25 7.44
CA ASN A 43 22.14 18.59 6.18
C ASN A 43 23.30 18.79 5.18
N PRO A 44 24.23 17.81 5.08
CA PRO A 44 25.37 17.91 4.20
C PRO A 44 25.02 18.09 2.72
N ALA A 45 23.92 17.51 2.22
CA ALA A 45 23.52 17.69 0.83
C ALA A 45 23.06 19.12 0.55
N LEU A 46 22.28 19.71 1.46
CA LEU A 46 21.88 21.11 1.37
C LEU A 46 23.09 22.03 1.41
N ASP A 47 23.99 21.83 2.39
CA ASP A 47 25.18 22.66 2.56
C ASP A 47 26.16 22.52 1.39
N SER A 48 26.32 21.33 0.81
CA SER A 48 27.08 21.13 -0.43
C SER A 48 26.46 21.86 -1.62
N ALA A 49 25.12 21.83 -1.75
CA ALA A 49 24.43 22.55 -2.82
C ALA A 49 24.60 24.07 -2.70
N ILE A 50 24.57 24.62 -1.48
CA ILE A 50 24.85 26.04 -1.21
C ILE A 50 26.28 26.40 -1.63
N CYS A 51 27.28 25.60 -1.23
CA CYS A 51 28.67 25.83 -1.60
C CYS A 51 28.89 25.81 -3.12
N LEU A 52 28.34 24.80 -3.81
CA LEU A 52 28.45 24.69 -5.27
C LEU A 52 27.75 25.86 -5.98
N ALA A 53 26.60 26.31 -5.46
CA ALA A 53 25.90 27.48 -5.98
C ALA A 53 26.76 28.75 -5.86
N ARG A 54 27.33 28.98 -4.67
CA ARG A 54 28.18 30.13 -4.35
C ARG A 54 29.41 30.21 -5.24
N GLN A 55 30.16 29.12 -5.35
CA GLN A 55 31.41 29.07 -6.13
C GLN A 55 31.21 29.28 -7.62
N ASN A 56 30.02 28.91 -8.13
CA ASN A 56 29.71 29.05 -9.53
C ASN A 56 28.85 30.29 -9.83
N GLY A 57 28.51 31.10 -8.82
CA GLY A 57 27.67 32.29 -8.97
C GLY A 57 26.26 31.96 -9.51
N LEU A 58 25.73 30.80 -9.15
CA LEU A 58 24.44 30.30 -9.66
C LEU A 58 23.36 30.35 -8.58
N PRO A 59 22.08 30.52 -8.96
CA PRO A 59 20.98 30.39 -8.02
C PRO A 59 20.82 28.94 -7.54
N LEU A 60 20.22 28.77 -6.36
CA LEU A 60 19.87 27.48 -5.77
C LEU A 60 18.36 27.21 -5.91
N LEU A 61 18.02 25.96 -6.22
CA LEU A 61 16.66 25.43 -6.15
C LEU A 61 16.66 24.16 -5.30
N VAL A 62 15.84 24.13 -4.25
CA VAL A 62 15.51 22.89 -3.53
C VAL A 62 14.24 22.29 -4.11
N TYR A 63 14.27 21.05 -4.55
CA TYR A 63 13.12 20.32 -5.09
C TYR A 63 12.87 19.04 -4.32
N HIS A 64 11.62 18.78 -3.95
CA HIS A 64 11.19 17.50 -3.38
C HIS A 64 9.96 16.98 -4.14
N GLY A 65 10.10 15.82 -4.76
CA GLY A 65 9.01 15.12 -5.43
C GLY A 65 8.59 13.87 -4.66
N LEU A 66 7.29 13.73 -4.38
CA LEU A 66 6.70 12.50 -3.83
C LEU A 66 5.86 11.80 -4.91
N SER A 67 6.26 10.59 -5.29
CA SER A 67 5.60 9.79 -6.32
C SER A 67 4.49 8.91 -5.76
N GLU A 68 3.40 8.73 -6.53
CA GLU A 68 2.37 7.72 -6.25
C GLU A 68 2.67 6.35 -6.92
N GLN A 69 3.80 6.22 -7.64
CA GLN A 69 4.05 5.09 -8.56
C GLN A 69 5.06 4.05 -8.04
N TYR A 70 5.60 4.22 -6.84
CA TYR A 70 6.51 3.22 -6.28
C TYR A 70 5.74 2.07 -5.61
N PRO A 71 6.28 0.83 -5.57
CA PRO A 71 5.52 -0.39 -5.20
C PRO A 71 4.87 -0.40 -3.81
N TYR A 72 5.32 0.48 -2.92
CA TYR A 72 4.91 0.56 -1.53
C TYR A 72 4.23 1.90 -1.21
N ALA A 73 3.77 2.64 -2.22
CA ALA A 73 3.03 3.87 -2.02
C ALA A 73 1.71 3.57 -1.30
N CYS A 74 1.51 4.17 -0.12
CA CYS A 74 0.31 4.01 0.69
C CYS A 74 0.08 5.24 1.59
N ASP A 75 -1.11 5.33 2.18
CA ASP A 75 -1.50 6.45 3.05
C ASP A 75 -0.51 6.67 4.19
N ARG A 76 -0.01 5.59 4.81
CA ARG A 76 0.99 5.66 5.88
C ARG A 76 2.25 6.40 5.48
N HIS A 77 2.89 5.96 4.40
CA HIS A 77 4.16 6.53 3.97
C HIS A 77 3.95 7.96 3.47
N HIS A 78 2.86 8.22 2.73
CA HIS A 78 2.55 9.56 2.26
C HIS A 78 2.26 10.53 3.40
N ALA A 79 1.49 10.12 4.42
CA ALA A 79 1.23 10.95 5.59
C ALA A 79 2.53 11.30 6.34
N PHE A 80 3.37 10.29 6.60
CA PHE A 80 4.64 10.51 7.30
C PHE A 80 5.55 11.47 6.51
N ILE A 81 5.73 11.25 5.21
CA ILE A 81 6.57 12.09 4.34
C ILE A 81 5.99 13.52 4.22
N LEU A 82 4.68 13.68 4.03
CA LEU A 82 4.05 15.00 3.87
C LEU A 82 4.09 15.82 5.17
N GLN A 83 3.91 15.18 6.34
CA GLN A 83 4.11 15.83 7.64
C GLN A 83 5.58 16.25 7.81
N GLY A 84 6.52 15.39 7.41
CA GLY A 84 7.94 15.70 7.30
C GLY A 84 8.22 16.91 6.42
N HIS A 85 7.62 16.93 5.24
CA HIS A 85 7.82 17.99 4.28
C HIS A 85 7.23 19.33 4.73
N ARG A 86 6.08 19.30 5.42
CA ARG A 86 5.48 20.50 6.03
C ARG A 86 6.45 21.16 7.02
N ASP A 87 7.12 20.36 7.87
CA ASP A 87 8.12 20.86 8.81
C ASP A 87 9.34 21.41 8.06
N VAL A 88 9.95 20.67 7.13
CA VAL A 88 11.16 21.14 6.42
C VAL A 88 10.88 22.35 5.52
N GLN A 89 9.70 22.45 4.90
CA GLN A 89 9.30 23.62 4.12
C GLN A 89 9.33 24.90 4.97
N ARG A 90 8.87 24.81 6.22
CA ARG A 90 8.97 25.93 7.18
C ARG A 90 10.42 26.21 7.55
N GLN A 91 11.19 25.18 7.89
CA GLN A 91 12.60 25.34 8.27
C GLN A 91 13.46 25.97 7.15
N LEU A 92 13.20 25.60 5.90
CA LEU A 92 13.86 26.19 4.74
C LEU A 92 13.45 27.66 4.56
N SER A 93 12.14 27.94 4.67
CA SER A 93 11.62 29.32 4.61
C SER A 93 12.19 30.21 5.72
N ASP A 94 12.34 29.71 6.95
CA ASP A 94 12.94 30.43 8.07
C ASP A 94 14.42 30.77 7.82
N ARG A 95 15.10 29.96 7.00
CA ARG A 95 16.46 30.21 6.50
C ARG A 95 16.50 31.06 5.23
N GLY A 96 15.38 31.51 4.67
CA GLY A 96 15.32 32.24 3.40
C GLY A 96 15.53 31.37 2.15
N ILE A 97 15.39 30.04 2.27
CA ILE A 97 15.57 29.09 1.17
C ILE A 97 14.23 28.77 0.53
N VAL A 98 14.15 28.96 -0.79
CA VAL A 98 12.97 28.61 -1.59
C VAL A 98 13.00 27.12 -1.94
N ALA A 99 11.88 26.42 -1.69
CA ALA A 99 11.74 25.00 -1.97
C ALA A 99 10.46 24.68 -2.76
N ALA A 100 10.61 23.93 -3.86
CA ALA A 100 9.53 23.47 -4.70
C ALA A 100 9.09 22.04 -4.30
N PHE A 101 7.90 21.94 -3.70
CA PHE A 101 7.30 20.63 -3.40
C PHE A 101 6.36 20.17 -4.51
N HIS A 102 6.49 18.92 -4.92
CA HIS A 102 5.63 18.29 -5.91
C HIS A 102 5.07 16.96 -5.39
N LEU A 103 3.75 16.88 -5.30
CA LEU A 103 3.04 15.62 -5.08
C LEU A 103 2.45 15.12 -6.40
N GLN A 104 2.94 13.97 -6.88
CA GLN A 104 2.40 13.35 -8.09
C GLN A 104 0.96 12.91 -7.86
N ARG A 105 0.08 13.30 -8.78
CA ARG A 105 -1.34 12.94 -8.79
C ARG A 105 -1.81 12.80 -10.23
N GLN A 106 -3.02 12.27 -10.42
CA GLN A 106 -3.66 12.28 -11.73
C GLN A 106 -3.66 13.70 -12.32
N GLY A 107 -3.23 13.83 -13.58
CA GLY A 107 -3.11 15.12 -14.27
C GLY A 107 -1.83 15.92 -13.95
N ASN A 108 -1.07 15.57 -12.92
CA ASN A 108 0.14 16.28 -12.49
C ASN A 108 1.22 15.31 -12.03
N ARG A 109 1.86 14.58 -12.96
CA ARG A 109 2.92 13.59 -12.64
C ARG A 109 4.32 14.02 -13.06
N GLY A 110 4.45 15.05 -13.89
CA GLY A 110 5.72 15.47 -14.48
C GLY A 110 6.07 14.72 -15.76
N PRO A 111 7.28 14.97 -16.28
CA PRO A 111 8.51 14.41 -15.70
C PRO A 111 9.49 15.44 -15.09
N TYR A 112 9.00 16.27 -14.16
CA TYR A 112 9.71 17.45 -13.64
C TYR A 112 11.14 17.19 -13.14
N LEU A 113 11.43 16.14 -12.36
CA LEU A 113 12.80 15.89 -11.86
C LEU A 113 13.82 15.79 -13.01
N ARG A 114 13.45 15.08 -14.08
CA ARG A 114 14.30 14.94 -15.28
C ARG A 114 14.52 16.29 -15.94
N ASP A 115 13.46 17.04 -16.15
CA ASP A 115 13.51 18.31 -16.88
C ASP A 115 14.28 19.38 -16.09
N LEU A 116 14.09 19.44 -14.77
CA LEU A 116 14.88 20.28 -13.86
C LEU A 116 16.35 19.89 -13.85
N THR A 117 16.65 18.60 -13.83
CA THR A 117 18.04 18.13 -13.87
C THR A 117 18.72 18.56 -15.16
N ARG A 118 18.05 18.45 -16.32
CA ARG A 118 18.61 18.88 -17.61
C ARG A 118 18.87 20.39 -17.70
N ALA A 119 18.15 21.21 -16.95
CA ALA A 119 18.34 22.65 -16.89
C ALA A 119 19.38 23.08 -15.83
N ALA A 120 19.68 22.21 -14.85
CA ALA A 120 20.61 22.50 -13.78
C ALA A 120 22.08 22.41 -14.25
N ALA A 121 22.97 23.17 -13.61
CA ALA A 121 24.41 23.05 -13.79
C ALA A 121 24.98 21.82 -13.05
N VAL A 122 24.33 21.45 -11.95
CA VAL A 122 24.60 20.24 -11.16
C VAL A 122 23.34 19.85 -10.42
N LEU A 123 23.11 18.55 -10.30
CA LEU A 123 22.17 17.98 -9.35
C LEU A 123 22.94 17.47 -8.12
N VAL A 124 22.55 17.94 -6.95
CA VAL A 124 22.95 17.41 -5.65
C VAL A 124 21.78 16.64 -5.06
N THR A 125 22.03 15.48 -4.48
CA THR A 125 21.02 14.65 -3.80
C THR A 125 21.69 13.82 -2.70
N GLU A 126 20.91 13.14 -1.85
CA GLU A 126 21.49 12.31 -0.80
C GLU A 126 21.91 10.93 -1.32
N GLU A 127 22.96 10.36 -0.72
CA GLU A 127 23.33 8.96 -0.94
C GLU A 127 22.36 8.03 -0.19
N MET A 128 21.65 7.19 -0.95
CA MET A 128 20.74 6.17 -0.43
C MET A 128 20.89 4.91 -1.28
N PRO A 129 21.72 3.94 -0.85
CA PRO A 129 22.16 2.82 -1.69
C PRO A 129 21.14 1.67 -1.76
N VAL A 130 19.84 2.00 -1.83
CA VAL A 130 18.76 1.02 -1.94
C VAL A 130 17.62 1.49 -2.87
N PRO A 131 16.87 0.58 -3.50
CA PRO A 131 15.66 0.90 -4.25
C PRO A 131 14.57 1.58 -3.40
N PRO A 132 13.72 2.43 -4.02
CA PRO A 132 13.71 2.77 -5.44
C PRO A 132 14.70 3.89 -5.83
N VAL A 133 15.41 4.49 -4.87
CA VAL A 133 16.25 5.69 -5.12
C VAL A 133 17.42 5.40 -6.05
N THR A 134 18.14 4.29 -5.83
CA THR A 134 19.22 3.86 -6.74
C THR A 134 18.73 3.70 -8.18
N GLY A 135 17.62 3.00 -8.38
CA GLY A 135 17.01 2.83 -9.71
C GLY A 135 16.51 4.15 -10.32
N TRP A 136 16.14 5.15 -9.53
CA TRP A 136 15.82 6.50 -10.04
C TRP A 136 17.08 7.23 -10.51
N LEU A 137 18.17 7.15 -9.74
CA LEU A 137 19.46 7.75 -10.10
C LEU A 137 20.06 7.13 -11.35
N GLU A 138 20.01 5.80 -11.48
CA GLU A 138 20.46 5.09 -12.69
C GLU A 138 19.68 5.52 -13.94
N ARG A 139 18.35 5.64 -13.83
CA ARG A 139 17.53 6.14 -14.94
C ARG A 139 17.83 7.59 -15.27
N LEU A 140 18.15 8.40 -14.27
CA LEU A 140 18.48 9.80 -14.49
C LEU A 140 19.86 9.95 -15.16
N SER A 141 20.88 9.23 -14.68
CA SER A 141 22.25 9.30 -15.21
C SER A 141 22.39 8.86 -16.66
N VAL A 142 21.50 7.97 -17.15
CA VAL A 142 21.48 7.57 -18.57
C VAL A 142 20.63 8.49 -19.46
N THR A 143 19.89 9.46 -18.88
CA THR A 143 18.99 10.35 -19.62
C THR A 143 19.41 11.83 -19.60
N THR A 144 20.52 12.15 -18.96
CA THR A 144 21.13 13.48 -18.95
C THR A 144 22.65 13.41 -18.87
N GLU A 145 23.33 14.44 -19.35
CA GLU A 145 24.77 14.68 -19.16
C GLU A 145 25.05 15.64 -18.00
N THR A 146 24.00 16.14 -17.33
CA THR A 146 24.14 17.00 -16.16
C THR A 146 24.96 16.28 -15.08
N PRO A 147 25.94 16.95 -14.46
CA PRO A 147 26.65 16.40 -13.32
C PRO A 147 25.70 16.04 -12.17
N ILE A 148 25.92 14.87 -11.56
CA ILE A 148 25.10 14.37 -10.45
C ILE A 148 26.04 14.01 -9.30
N ALA A 149 25.86 14.69 -8.17
CA ALA A 149 26.55 14.44 -6.91
C ALA A 149 25.59 13.83 -5.88
N THR A 150 25.97 12.69 -5.31
CA THR A 150 25.34 12.15 -4.10
C THR A 150 26.15 12.53 -2.87
N VAL A 151 25.49 12.81 -1.75
CA VAL A 151 26.13 13.22 -0.49
C VAL A 151 25.66 12.35 0.66
N ASP A 152 26.58 11.74 1.42
CA ASP A 152 26.25 10.95 2.60
C ASP A 152 25.76 11.84 3.77
N CYS A 153 24.44 11.86 3.93
CA CYS A 153 23.73 12.56 4.99
C CYS A 153 23.31 11.65 6.15
N SER A 154 23.65 10.35 6.07
CA SER A 154 23.10 9.29 6.90
C SER A 154 24.12 8.68 7.85
N CYS A 155 25.39 8.58 7.47
CA CYS A 155 26.43 7.96 8.29
C CYS A 155 27.39 9.01 8.86
N LEU A 156 27.75 8.82 10.13
CA LEU A 156 28.78 9.62 10.77
C LEU A 156 30.13 9.34 10.10
N ALA A 157 30.47 8.06 9.90
CA ALA A 157 31.56 7.64 9.01
C ALA A 157 31.03 7.52 7.57
N PRO A 158 31.35 8.48 6.67
CA PRO A 158 30.81 8.49 5.32
C PRO A 158 31.09 7.18 4.57
N VAL A 159 30.11 6.68 3.81
CA VAL A 159 30.27 5.46 2.99
C VAL A 159 31.40 5.55 1.97
N THR A 160 31.77 6.76 1.56
CA THR A 160 32.86 7.09 0.64
C THR A 160 34.26 6.87 1.23
N LEU A 161 34.41 6.83 2.55
CA LEU A 161 35.71 6.67 3.22
C LEU A 161 36.06 5.21 3.52
N VAL A 162 35.16 4.27 3.25
CA VAL A 162 35.35 2.84 3.53
C VAL A 162 35.27 2.06 2.22
N ASP A 163 36.43 1.59 1.77
CA ASP A 163 36.65 1.04 0.43
C ASP A 163 36.17 -0.41 0.24
N ARG A 164 35.74 -1.08 1.31
CA ARG A 164 35.31 -2.48 1.27
C ARG A 164 34.04 -2.75 2.07
N SER A 165 33.37 -3.84 1.70
CA SER A 165 32.22 -4.39 2.42
C SER A 165 32.69 -5.24 3.61
N PHE A 166 31.90 -5.25 4.69
CA PHE A 166 32.16 -6.06 5.87
C PHE A 166 31.02 -7.05 6.10
N THR A 167 31.39 -8.29 6.43
CA THR A 167 30.42 -9.35 6.77
C THR A 167 30.29 -9.56 8.27
N ARG A 168 31.05 -8.83 9.12
CA ARG A 168 30.99 -8.97 10.58
C ARG A 168 31.05 -7.61 11.27
N ALA A 169 30.13 -7.37 12.20
CA ALA A 169 30.07 -6.12 12.96
C ALA A 169 31.34 -5.83 13.79
N ALA A 170 32.06 -6.85 14.25
CA ALA A 170 33.30 -6.67 15.01
C ALA A 170 34.45 -6.11 14.16
N GLU A 171 34.52 -6.51 12.90
CA GLU A 171 35.53 -6.03 11.95
C GLU A 171 35.19 -4.61 11.50
N PHE A 172 33.94 -4.38 11.09
CA PHE A 172 33.46 -3.05 10.74
C PHE A 172 33.69 -2.06 11.87
N ARG A 173 33.32 -2.41 13.12
CA ARG A 173 33.54 -1.55 14.28
C ARG A 173 34.99 -1.10 14.40
N ARG A 174 35.94 -2.01 14.22
CA ARG A 174 37.37 -1.71 14.33
C ARG A 174 37.83 -0.72 13.25
N GLU A 175 37.28 -0.84 12.05
CA GLU A 175 37.59 0.03 10.91
C GLU A 175 37.08 1.47 11.15
N VAL A 176 35.82 1.62 11.57
CA VAL A 176 35.17 2.94 11.63
C VAL A 176 35.33 3.66 12.97
N GLN A 177 35.81 2.98 14.01
CA GLN A 177 35.99 3.55 15.35
C GLN A 177 36.78 4.88 15.33
N PRO A 178 37.94 5.00 14.65
CA PRO A 178 38.69 6.27 14.63
C PRO A 178 37.89 7.40 13.97
N LEU A 179 37.16 7.09 12.89
CA LEU A 179 36.34 8.06 12.16
C LEU A 179 35.18 8.57 13.03
N HIS A 180 34.56 7.68 13.82
CA HIS A 180 33.50 8.03 14.75
C HIS A 180 34.02 8.91 15.89
N GLU A 181 35.15 8.56 16.50
CA GLU A 181 35.74 9.32 17.61
C GLU A 181 36.10 10.75 17.21
N GLU A 182 36.73 10.92 16.05
CA GLU A 182 37.05 12.22 15.48
C GLU A 182 35.79 13.06 15.24
N ARG A 183 34.78 12.50 14.55
CA ARG A 183 33.58 13.24 14.11
C ARG A 183 32.59 13.52 15.23
N LEU A 184 32.58 12.73 16.31
CA LEU A 184 31.77 13.02 17.50
C LEU A 184 32.24 14.29 18.23
N GLN A 185 33.53 14.63 18.12
CA GLN A 185 34.10 15.82 18.76
C GLN A 185 33.96 17.08 17.89
N ARG A 186 33.72 16.91 16.59
CA ARG A 186 33.59 18.02 15.65
C ARG A 186 32.18 18.63 15.69
N PRO A 187 32.04 19.95 15.95
CA PRO A 187 30.74 20.61 15.78
C PRO A 187 30.35 20.62 14.30
N TYR A 188 29.06 20.51 14.01
CA TYR A 188 28.56 20.65 12.65
C TYR A 188 28.52 22.13 12.27
N VAL A 189 29.00 22.48 11.07
CA VAL A 189 29.06 23.86 10.58
C VAL A 189 28.09 24.01 9.42
N GLU A 190 26.94 24.63 9.68
CA GLU A 190 25.95 24.93 8.64
C GLU A 190 26.46 26.04 7.71
N GLN A 191 26.05 26.00 6.44
CA GLN A 191 26.41 27.03 5.47
C GLN A 191 25.37 28.16 5.46
N ASP A 192 25.82 29.40 5.50
CA ASP A 192 24.93 30.56 5.36
C ASP A 192 24.32 30.60 3.95
N ILE A 193 23.06 31.05 3.85
CA ILE A 193 22.45 31.31 2.55
C ILE A 193 22.89 32.69 2.05
N ASP A 194 23.86 32.69 1.13
CA ASP A 194 24.44 33.90 0.53
C ASP A 194 24.41 33.83 -1.01
N VAL A 195 23.48 33.03 -1.54
CA VAL A 195 23.23 32.83 -2.97
C VAL A 195 21.79 33.21 -3.29
N SER A 196 21.54 33.63 -4.54
CA SER A 196 20.18 33.89 -5.03
C SER A 196 19.36 32.60 -5.10
N MET A 197 18.06 32.67 -4.85
CA MET A 197 17.15 31.54 -5.02
C MET A 197 16.49 31.58 -6.41
N CYS A 198 16.14 30.42 -6.95
CA CYS A 198 15.27 30.36 -8.13
C CYS A 198 13.86 30.89 -7.80
N ASP A 199 13.26 31.59 -8.76
CA ASP A 199 11.88 32.08 -8.68
C ASP A 199 10.88 30.95 -9.00
N LEU A 200 9.88 30.75 -8.13
CA LEU A 200 8.84 29.74 -8.32
C LEU A 200 7.88 30.09 -9.46
N ASP A 201 7.65 31.37 -9.75
CA ASP A 201 6.79 31.79 -10.85
C ASP A 201 7.45 31.44 -12.20
N TRP A 202 8.74 31.71 -12.31
CA TRP A 202 9.56 31.28 -13.44
C TRP A 202 9.52 29.76 -13.62
N MET A 203 9.58 28.99 -12.52
CA MET A 203 9.50 27.53 -12.55
C MET A 203 8.16 27.02 -13.10
N THR A 204 7.05 27.62 -12.65
CA THR A 204 5.72 27.28 -13.16
C THR A 204 5.58 27.62 -14.64
N GLN A 205 6.08 28.77 -15.09
CA GLN A 205 6.01 29.19 -16.49
C GLN A 205 6.91 28.33 -17.40
N THR A 206 8.11 27.96 -16.94
CA THR A 206 9.11 27.25 -17.74
C THR A 206 8.87 25.74 -17.79
N PHE A 207 8.50 25.13 -16.66
CA PHE A 207 8.39 23.67 -16.55
C PHE A 207 6.95 23.17 -16.37
N GLY A 208 5.98 24.06 -16.18
CA GLY A 208 4.61 23.66 -15.81
C GLY A 208 4.53 22.99 -14.43
N LEU A 209 5.56 23.17 -13.59
CA LEU A 209 5.60 22.67 -12.22
C LEU A 209 4.94 23.70 -11.31
N SER A 210 3.81 23.37 -10.71
CA SER A 210 3.13 24.19 -9.69
C SER A 210 3.42 23.63 -8.29
N PRO A 211 4.34 24.25 -7.52
CA PRO A 211 4.69 23.75 -6.21
C PRO A 211 3.54 23.85 -5.20
N LEU A 212 3.47 22.91 -4.26
CA LEU A 212 2.45 22.92 -3.20
C LEU A 212 2.97 23.56 -1.91
N CYS A 213 2.22 24.52 -1.38
CA CYS A 213 2.37 24.95 0.01
C CYS A 213 1.63 23.97 0.92
N LEU A 214 2.35 23.36 1.88
CA LEU A 214 1.76 22.38 2.80
C LEU A 214 1.34 22.98 4.15
N GLN A 215 1.63 24.26 4.41
CA GLN A 215 1.37 24.87 5.72
C GLN A 215 -0.11 24.81 6.10
N ASP A 216 -1.01 25.14 5.16
CA ASP A 216 -2.46 25.17 5.37
C ASP A 216 -3.20 24.03 4.65
N ALA A 217 -2.47 23.08 4.08
CA ALA A 217 -3.06 22.02 3.29
C ALA A 217 -3.72 20.93 4.16
N ASP A 218 -4.89 20.45 3.76
CA ASP A 218 -5.47 19.23 4.31
C ASP A 218 -4.75 18.00 3.75
N LEU A 219 -3.84 17.41 4.54
CA LEU A 219 -3.06 16.25 4.09
C LEU A 219 -3.95 15.02 3.84
N ALA A 220 -5.00 14.81 4.63
CA ALA A 220 -5.89 13.67 4.46
C ALA A 220 -6.61 13.74 3.10
N LYS A 221 -7.05 14.93 2.70
CA LYS A 221 -7.64 15.18 1.39
C LYS A 221 -6.62 15.06 0.26
N LEU A 222 -5.41 15.64 0.41
CA LEU A 222 -4.36 15.56 -0.60
C LEU A 222 -3.96 14.11 -0.89
N ILE A 223 -3.74 13.30 0.15
CA ILE A 223 -3.36 11.89 0.03
C ILE A 223 -4.48 11.07 -0.60
N GLY A 224 -5.75 11.37 -0.27
CA GLY A 224 -6.90 10.71 -0.87
C GLY A 224 -7.08 10.94 -2.37
N GLN A 225 -6.33 11.88 -2.97
CA GLN A 225 -6.30 12.12 -4.42
C GLN A 225 -5.19 11.34 -5.13
N CYS A 226 -4.29 10.70 -4.38
CA CYS A 226 -3.19 9.91 -4.94
C CYS A 226 -3.67 8.49 -5.24
N ARG A 227 -3.22 7.92 -6.37
CA ARG A 227 -3.51 6.53 -6.76
C ARG A 227 -2.58 5.55 -6.06
N ILE A 228 -2.74 5.43 -4.76
CA ILE A 228 -1.87 4.65 -3.86
C ILE A 228 -2.66 3.58 -3.10
N ASP A 229 -1.97 2.77 -2.29
CA ASP A 229 -2.63 1.79 -1.44
C ASP A 229 -3.30 2.45 -0.22
N HIS A 230 -4.62 2.57 -0.27
CA HIS A 230 -5.43 3.15 0.81
C HIS A 230 -5.78 2.14 1.92
N THR A 231 -5.28 0.90 1.83
CA THR A 231 -5.54 -0.13 2.85
C THR A 231 -4.60 -0.09 4.05
N VAL A 232 -3.58 0.78 4.06
CA VAL A 232 -2.57 0.85 5.14
C VAL A 232 -2.66 2.18 5.87
N ALA A 233 -3.22 2.18 7.09
CA ALA A 233 -3.50 3.41 7.82
C ALA A 233 -2.23 4.20 8.21
N PRO A 234 -2.31 5.56 8.20
CA PRO A 234 -1.34 6.41 8.87
C PRO A 234 -1.22 6.10 10.37
N VAL A 235 -0.07 6.49 10.95
CA VAL A 235 0.26 6.15 12.35
C VAL A 235 0.16 7.41 13.21
N ALA A 236 -0.99 7.60 13.87
CA ALA A 236 -1.22 8.77 14.72
C ALA A 236 -0.18 8.93 15.85
N ASP A 237 0.36 7.80 16.36
CA ASP A 237 1.34 7.81 17.44
C ASP A 237 2.77 8.18 17.01
N THR A 238 3.02 8.25 15.70
CA THR A 238 4.32 8.52 15.08
C THR A 238 4.12 9.44 13.87
N PRO A 239 3.68 10.70 14.09
CA PRO A 239 3.57 11.67 13.00
C PRO A 239 4.96 12.01 12.45
N GLY A 240 5.04 12.32 11.16
CA GLY A 240 6.27 12.80 10.53
C GLY A 240 6.65 14.21 11.00
N GLY A 241 7.87 14.63 10.66
CA GLY A 241 8.38 15.95 11.01
C GLY A 241 9.59 15.93 11.94
N SER A 242 10.48 16.89 11.75
CA SER A 242 11.63 17.12 12.62
C SER A 242 11.18 17.48 14.05
N ARG A 243 10.06 18.21 14.19
CA ARG A 243 9.49 18.57 15.50
C ARG A 243 9.04 17.34 16.27
N ALA A 244 8.29 16.45 15.62
CA ALA A 244 7.86 15.19 16.21
C ALA A 244 9.04 14.27 16.55
N GLY A 245 10.01 14.17 15.64
CA GLY A 245 11.23 13.38 15.83
C GLY A 245 12.06 13.84 17.02
N TYR A 246 12.37 15.14 17.12
CA TYR A 246 13.15 15.65 18.25
C TYR A 246 12.40 15.67 19.57
N ALA A 247 11.08 15.86 19.56
CA ALA A 247 10.27 15.70 20.78
C ALA A 247 10.35 14.27 21.32
N ARG A 248 10.28 13.26 20.43
CA ARG A 248 10.48 11.85 20.81
C ARG A 248 11.89 11.58 21.32
N TRP A 249 12.90 12.07 20.60
CA TRP A 249 14.30 11.91 21.01
C TRP A 249 14.57 12.51 22.38
N LYS A 250 14.13 13.76 22.62
CA LYS A 250 14.25 14.44 23.91
C LYS A 250 13.64 13.61 25.04
N LYS A 251 12.40 13.13 24.87
CA LYS A 251 11.72 12.28 25.86
C LYS A 251 12.50 10.99 26.12
N PHE A 252 12.97 10.31 25.08
CA PHE A 252 13.75 9.08 25.24
C PHE A 252 15.09 9.33 25.96
N ARG A 253 15.80 10.39 25.58
CA ARG A 253 17.06 10.81 26.20
C ARG A 253 16.89 11.07 27.69
N GLU A 254 15.84 11.80 28.07
CA GLU A 254 15.55 12.16 29.47
C GLU A 254 15.07 10.97 30.31
N GLN A 255 14.31 10.03 29.75
CA GLN A 255 13.58 9.02 30.53
C GLN A 255 14.15 7.59 30.43
N SER A 256 14.70 7.21 29.27
CA SER A 256 14.92 5.80 28.93
C SER A 256 16.34 5.47 28.44
N LEU A 257 17.07 6.44 27.88
CA LEU A 257 18.38 6.20 27.24
C LEU A 257 19.36 5.48 28.16
N ARG A 258 19.46 5.88 29.43
CA ARG A 258 20.34 5.25 30.44
C ARG A 258 20.05 3.77 30.68
N ARG A 259 18.81 3.32 30.43
CA ARG A 259 18.37 1.93 30.63
C ARG A 259 18.32 1.13 29.33
N TYR A 260 18.64 1.75 28.19
CA TYR A 260 18.49 1.16 26.86
C TYR A 260 19.16 -0.21 26.73
N GLY A 261 20.39 -0.37 27.24
CA GLY A 261 21.16 -1.61 27.10
C GLY A 261 20.44 -2.86 27.61
N HIS A 262 19.69 -2.73 28.72
CA HIS A 262 18.88 -3.81 29.29
C HIS A 262 17.45 -3.81 28.73
N ALA A 263 16.79 -2.65 28.63
CA ALA A 263 15.38 -2.56 28.29
C ALA A 263 15.06 -2.93 26.82
N ARG A 264 16.01 -2.74 25.90
CA ARG A 264 15.84 -3.00 24.45
C ARG A 264 15.60 -4.46 24.07
N ARG A 265 15.70 -5.41 25.01
CA ARG A 265 15.54 -6.86 24.78
C ARG A 265 14.16 -7.36 25.21
N ASN A 266 13.22 -6.45 25.48
CA ASN A 266 11.88 -6.82 25.93
C ASN A 266 10.84 -6.09 25.10
N ALA A 267 10.26 -6.77 24.11
CA ALA A 267 9.25 -6.20 23.24
C ALA A 267 7.94 -5.80 23.95
N ALA A 268 7.69 -6.32 25.16
CA ALA A 268 6.56 -5.89 25.99
C ALA A 268 6.82 -4.52 26.67
N ARG A 269 8.00 -3.91 26.45
CA ARG A 269 8.38 -2.58 26.92
C ARG A 269 8.56 -1.60 25.76
N ARG A 270 7.48 -0.93 25.37
CA ARG A 270 7.49 0.10 24.31
C ARG A 270 8.40 1.29 24.61
N ASP A 271 8.68 1.56 25.89
CA ASP A 271 9.60 2.60 26.38
C ASP A 271 11.08 2.15 26.39
N GLY A 272 11.36 0.88 26.08
CA GLY A 272 12.69 0.28 26.13
C GLY A 272 13.61 0.65 24.97
N THR A 273 13.06 1.24 23.90
CA THR A 273 13.80 1.67 22.70
C THR A 273 13.46 3.12 22.35
N SER A 274 14.30 3.75 21.51
CA SER A 274 14.11 5.15 21.11
C SER A 274 12.95 5.36 20.14
N ARG A 275 12.61 4.32 19.37
CA ARG A 275 11.60 4.37 18.30
C ARG A 275 11.86 5.51 17.30
N MET A 276 13.15 5.76 17.04
CA MET A 276 13.64 6.84 16.16
C MET A 276 13.88 6.42 14.71
N SER A 277 13.77 5.13 14.40
CA SER A 277 14.14 4.57 13.09
C SER A 277 13.38 5.20 11.92
N ALA A 278 12.08 5.47 12.06
CA ALA A 278 11.29 6.15 11.03
C ALA A 278 11.80 7.57 10.72
N TYR A 279 12.13 8.36 11.75
CA TYR A 279 12.67 9.72 11.57
C TYR A 279 14.08 9.71 10.99
N LEU A 280 14.91 8.74 11.39
CA LEU A 280 16.25 8.53 10.83
C LEU A 280 16.20 8.04 9.39
N HIS A 281 15.20 7.22 9.03
CA HIS A 281 15.04 6.70 7.67
C HIS A 281 14.81 7.81 6.64
N TYR A 282 13.91 8.75 6.96
CA TYR A 282 13.58 9.89 6.10
C TYR A 282 14.44 11.12 6.40
N GLY A 283 15.42 10.99 7.30
CA GLY A 283 16.35 12.06 7.69
C GLY A 283 15.68 13.33 8.23
N MET A 284 14.53 13.18 8.89
CA MET A 284 13.81 14.27 9.57
C MET A 284 14.55 14.75 10.83
N VAL A 285 15.41 13.90 11.37
CA VAL A 285 16.33 14.21 12.46
C VAL A 285 17.76 13.94 12.01
N SER A 286 18.71 14.69 12.55
CA SER A 286 20.12 14.50 12.22
C SER A 286 20.70 13.30 12.98
N PRO A 287 21.28 12.30 12.29
CA PRO A 287 22.03 11.24 12.96
C PRO A 287 23.25 11.80 13.72
N PHE A 288 23.84 12.90 13.24
CA PHE A 288 25.00 13.54 13.87
C PHE A 288 24.63 14.14 15.23
N ARG A 289 23.54 14.92 15.31
CA ARG A 289 23.03 15.45 16.58
C ARG A 289 22.70 14.33 17.57
N ILE A 290 21.98 13.30 17.12
CA ILE A 290 21.59 12.18 17.99
C ILE A 290 22.83 11.45 18.52
N ALA A 291 23.84 11.22 17.68
CA ALA A 291 25.08 10.57 18.08
C ALA A 291 25.86 11.41 19.11
N ARG A 292 26.04 12.72 18.86
CA ARG A 292 26.74 13.62 19.80
C ARG A 292 26.02 13.71 21.15
N GLU A 293 24.69 13.84 21.14
CA GLU A 293 23.92 13.91 22.39
C GLU A 293 23.90 12.58 23.15
N ALA A 294 23.87 11.43 22.45
CA ALA A 294 23.98 10.12 23.09
C ALA A 294 25.39 9.87 23.67
N ALA A 295 26.43 10.35 23.00
CA ALA A 295 27.81 10.30 23.48
C ALA A 295 28.00 11.15 24.74
N ALA A 296 27.41 12.35 24.79
CA ALA A 296 27.44 13.21 25.96
C ALA A 296 26.79 12.55 27.21
N GLU A 297 25.80 11.67 27.02
CA GLU A 297 25.16 10.90 28.10
C GLU A 297 25.88 9.55 28.39
N GLY A 298 27.00 9.26 27.73
CA GLY A 298 27.73 8.00 27.91
C GLY A 298 26.97 6.75 27.45
N ALA A 299 26.02 6.89 26.51
CA ALA A 299 25.11 5.81 26.10
C ALA A 299 25.76 4.83 25.09
N THR A 300 26.85 4.18 25.49
CA THR A 300 27.69 3.31 24.63
C THR A 300 26.89 2.26 23.86
N LYS A 301 25.92 1.60 24.50
CA LYS A 301 25.14 0.55 23.81
C LYS A 301 24.16 1.13 22.77
N TYR A 302 23.67 2.35 22.98
CA TYR A 302 22.85 3.02 21.98
C TYR A 302 23.69 3.43 20.77
N LEU A 303 24.89 3.97 21.02
CA LEU A 303 25.85 4.31 19.98
C LEU A 303 26.29 3.10 19.15
N ASP A 304 26.55 1.94 19.77
CA ASP A 304 26.87 0.71 19.03
C ASP A 304 25.75 0.30 18.04
N GLU A 305 24.48 0.48 18.42
CA GLU A 305 23.36 0.18 17.52
C GLU A 305 23.21 1.26 16.43
N LEU A 306 23.41 2.54 16.77
CA LEU A 306 23.27 3.68 15.86
C LEU A 306 24.45 3.83 14.87
N LEU A 307 25.67 3.56 15.30
CA LEU A 307 26.91 3.83 14.55
C LEU A 307 27.56 2.55 14.04
N THR A 308 27.50 1.43 14.77
CA THR A 308 28.06 0.17 14.25
C THR A 308 27.02 -0.58 13.42
N TRP A 309 25.90 -0.99 14.00
CA TRP A 309 24.94 -1.86 13.29
C TRP A 309 24.20 -1.15 12.15
N ARG A 310 23.76 0.10 12.39
CA ARG A 310 23.08 0.89 11.37
C ARG A 310 24.02 1.18 10.20
N GLU A 311 25.21 1.74 10.46
CA GLU A 311 26.15 2.11 9.39
C GLU A 311 26.73 0.89 8.68
N LEU A 312 26.98 -0.24 9.38
CA LEU A 312 27.34 -1.51 8.72
C LEU A 312 26.38 -1.85 7.59
N SER A 313 25.07 -1.64 7.82
CA SER A 313 24.06 -1.92 6.81
C SER A 313 24.11 -0.92 5.64
N PHE A 314 24.38 0.37 5.91
CA PHE A 314 24.57 1.38 4.86
C PHE A 314 25.78 1.07 3.98
N HIS A 315 26.92 0.78 4.62
CA HIS A 315 28.16 0.40 3.95
C HIS A 315 28.00 -0.90 3.15
N PHE A 316 27.34 -1.91 3.72
CA PHE A 316 27.02 -3.14 2.98
C PHE A 316 26.15 -2.88 1.75
N CYS A 317 25.02 -2.17 1.90
CA CYS A 317 24.16 -1.87 0.74
C CYS A 317 24.87 -1.03 -0.32
N PHE A 318 25.76 -0.12 0.08
CA PHE A 318 26.57 0.70 -0.85
C PHE A 318 27.44 -0.17 -1.77
N HIS A 319 28.03 -1.25 -1.24
CA HIS A 319 28.89 -2.17 -1.99
C HIS A 319 28.14 -3.26 -2.75
N HIS A 320 26.86 -3.52 -2.44
CA HIS A 320 26.06 -4.65 -2.99
C HIS A 320 24.75 -4.20 -3.70
N ARG A 321 24.67 -2.94 -4.11
CA ARG A 321 23.42 -2.27 -4.55
C ARG A 321 22.62 -3.00 -5.65
N ASP A 322 23.28 -3.80 -6.48
CA ASP A 322 22.69 -4.48 -7.63
C ASP A 322 22.00 -5.82 -7.26
N GLU A 323 22.25 -6.35 -6.05
CA GLU A 323 21.81 -7.70 -5.64
C GLU A 323 21.14 -7.75 -4.24
N ILE A 324 21.00 -6.62 -3.56
CA ILE A 324 20.50 -6.54 -2.16
C ILE A 324 19.09 -7.07 -1.92
N ASP A 325 18.27 -7.26 -2.94
CA ASP A 325 16.91 -7.81 -2.87
C ASP A 325 16.84 -9.30 -3.25
N SER A 326 17.99 -9.95 -3.45
CA SER A 326 18.11 -11.37 -3.77
C SER A 326 18.98 -12.11 -2.75
N LEU A 327 18.91 -13.45 -2.77
CA LEU A 327 19.80 -14.29 -1.98
C LEU A 327 21.26 -14.22 -2.47
N ASP A 328 21.56 -13.64 -3.62
CA ASP A 328 22.95 -13.52 -4.07
C ASP A 328 23.76 -12.55 -3.18
N SER A 329 23.08 -11.60 -2.52
CA SER A 329 23.69 -10.66 -1.57
C SER A 329 24.17 -11.28 -0.23
N ILE A 330 23.68 -12.46 0.16
CA ILE A 330 24.09 -13.10 1.43
C ILE A 330 25.33 -13.98 1.22
N PRO A 331 26.09 -14.36 2.28
CA PRO A 331 27.36 -15.04 2.10
C PRO A 331 27.22 -16.45 1.54
N ASP A 332 28.26 -16.95 0.86
CA ASP A 332 28.28 -18.25 0.17
C ASP A 332 27.84 -19.43 1.04
N TRP A 333 28.27 -19.46 2.31
CA TRP A 333 27.89 -20.52 3.25
C TRP A 333 26.37 -20.56 3.48
N ALA A 334 25.75 -19.38 3.58
CA ALA A 334 24.32 -19.22 3.84
C ALA A 334 23.50 -19.55 2.57
N ARG A 335 23.95 -19.11 1.39
CA ARG A 335 23.34 -19.51 0.11
C ARG A 335 23.39 -21.02 -0.09
N THR A 336 24.55 -21.61 0.18
CA THR A 336 24.78 -23.05 -0.01
C THR A 336 23.87 -23.89 0.88
N THR A 337 23.81 -23.57 2.18
CA THR A 337 22.96 -24.31 3.11
C THR A 337 21.47 -24.15 2.76
N LEU A 338 21.00 -22.93 2.44
CA LEU A 338 19.60 -22.71 2.03
C LEU A 338 19.25 -23.47 0.74
N ARG A 339 20.17 -23.55 -0.24
CA ARG A 339 19.97 -24.32 -1.48
C ARG A 339 19.92 -25.82 -1.24
N GLN A 340 20.76 -26.34 -0.33
CA GLN A 340 20.75 -27.76 0.05
C GLN A 340 19.40 -28.17 0.66
N HIS A 341 18.79 -27.29 1.46
CA HIS A 341 17.50 -27.51 2.12
C HIS A 341 16.27 -27.03 1.33
N ALA A 342 16.45 -26.56 0.09
CA ALA A 342 15.37 -26.02 -0.74
C ALA A 342 14.34 -27.08 -1.18
N LYS A 343 14.51 -28.37 -0.84
CA LYS A 343 13.53 -29.44 -1.12
C LYS A 343 12.92 -30.04 0.14
N ASP A 344 13.34 -29.60 1.32
CA ASP A 344 12.83 -30.12 2.59
C ASP A 344 11.33 -29.83 2.74
N PRO A 345 10.50 -30.75 3.25
CA PRO A 345 9.09 -30.44 3.49
C PRO A 345 8.91 -29.20 4.37
N ARG A 346 8.01 -28.29 3.97
CA ARG A 346 7.72 -27.03 4.67
C ARG A 346 6.69 -27.29 5.75
N GLU A 347 6.69 -26.48 6.81
CA GLU A 347 5.62 -26.56 7.82
C GLU A 347 4.27 -26.19 7.22
N GLU A 348 4.27 -25.16 6.37
CA GLU A 348 3.09 -24.66 5.68
C GLU A 348 3.52 -23.88 4.42
N ASP A 349 2.61 -23.59 3.51
CA ASP A 349 2.84 -22.65 2.41
C ASP A 349 1.80 -21.53 2.52
N CYS A 350 2.14 -20.49 3.28
CA CYS A 350 1.21 -19.44 3.64
C CYS A 350 1.07 -18.41 2.51
N SER A 351 -0.17 -18.05 2.16
CA SER A 351 -0.41 -16.99 1.20
C SER A 351 -0.03 -15.61 1.71
N TRP A 352 0.16 -14.68 0.78
CA TRP A 352 0.52 -13.30 1.10
C TRP A 352 -0.54 -12.63 1.98
N GLU A 353 -1.82 -12.79 1.69
CA GLU A 353 -2.91 -12.13 2.43
C GLU A 353 -2.98 -12.66 3.87
N ARG A 354 -2.85 -13.98 4.05
CA ARG A 354 -2.84 -14.61 5.38
C ARG A 354 -1.71 -14.09 6.24
N LEU A 355 -0.51 -14.02 5.68
CA LEU A 355 0.65 -13.43 6.36
C LEU A 355 0.45 -11.94 6.58
N ALA A 356 0.02 -11.16 5.60
CA ALA A 356 -0.17 -9.71 5.71
C ALA A 356 -1.13 -9.31 6.86
N ARG A 357 -2.17 -10.11 7.09
CA ARG A 357 -3.19 -9.87 8.13
C ARG A 357 -2.81 -10.42 9.51
N GLY A 358 -1.67 -11.11 9.64
CA GLY A 358 -1.26 -11.73 10.90
C GLY A 358 -2.17 -12.89 11.30
N ASN A 359 -2.44 -13.79 10.35
CA ASN A 359 -3.28 -14.97 10.51
C ASN A 359 -2.52 -16.27 10.17
N SER A 360 -1.22 -16.36 10.48
CA SER A 360 -0.45 -17.59 10.27
C SER A 360 -0.90 -18.71 11.20
N GLY A 361 -1.60 -18.39 12.30
CA GLY A 361 -1.99 -19.36 13.33
C GLY A 361 -0.89 -19.52 14.39
N ARG A 362 0.06 -18.58 14.46
CA ARG A 362 1.14 -18.53 15.45
C ARG A 362 1.03 -17.24 16.24
N PRO A 363 0.50 -17.26 17.48
CA PRO A 363 0.10 -16.05 18.20
C PRO A 363 1.16 -14.94 18.32
N LEU A 364 2.43 -15.30 18.57
CA LEU A 364 3.51 -14.32 18.67
C LEU A 364 3.81 -13.66 17.31
N TRP A 365 3.86 -14.45 16.24
CA TRP A 365 4.12 -13.93 14.90
C TRP A 365 2.95 -13.06 14.42
N ASP A 366 1.74 -13.53 14.65
CA ASP A 366 0.50 -12.83 14.32
C ASP A 366 0.42 -11.47 15.03
N ALA A 367 0.76 -11.41 16.33
CA ALA A 367 0.85 -10.14 17.06
C ALA A 367 1.96 -9.23 16.52
N ALA A 368 3.13 -9.77 16.17
CA ALA A 368 4.22 -8.99 15.59
C ALA A 368 3.81 -8.36 14.24
N GLN A 369 3.16 -9.16 13.40
CA GLN A 369 2.65 -8.71 12.11
C GLN A 369 1.51 -7.70 12.25
N ARG A 370 0.57 -7.87 13.19
CA ARG A 370 -0.46 -6.86 13.47
C ARG A 370 0.15 -5.55 14.00
N SER A 371 1.26 -5.61 14.75
CA SER A 371 2.00 -4.40 15.14
C SER A 371 2.54 -3.64 13.92
N LEU A 372 3.09 -4.35 12.93
CA LEU A 372 3.49 -3.75 11.64
C LEU A 372 2.27 -3.18 10.91
N LEU A 373 1.21 -3.98 10.74
CA LEU A 373 0.00 -3.58 10.02
C LEU A 373 -0.65 -2.33 10.62
N LYS A 374 -0.77 -2.24 11.95
CA LYS A 374 -1.49 -1.14 12.62
C LYS A 374 -0.62 0.06 12.97
N HIS A 375 0.66 -0.16 13.27
CA HIS A 375 1.52 0.88 13.85
C HIS A 375 2.79 1.17 13.07
N GLY A 376 3.04 0.43 11.98
CA GLY A 376 4.21 0.63 11.14
C GLY A 376 5.54 0.46 11.84
N GLU A 377 5.55 -0.23 12.98
CA GLU A 377 6.73 -0.43 13.81
C GLU A 377 6.70 -1.83 14.40
N LEU A 378 7.85 -2.51 14.32
CA LEU A 378 8.11 -3.75 15.04
C LEU A 378 9.37 -3.60 15.89
N HIS A 379 9.30 -4.05 17.13
CA HIS A 379 10.42 -4.04 18.05
C HIS A 379 11.55 -4.94 17.53
N ASN A 380 12.80 -4.46 17.56
CA ASN A 380 13.93 -5.14 16.90
C ASN A 380 14.14 -6.59 17.38
N ASP A 381 13.96 -6.86 18.68
CA ASP A 381 14.06 -8.22 19.21
C ASP A 381 13.07 -9.20 18.55
N LEU A 382 11.88 -8.72 18.20
CA LEU A 382 10.88 -9.51 17.49
C LEU A 382 11.08 -9.52 15.98
N ARG A 383 11.68 -8.49 15.36
CA ARG A 383 11.94 -8.48 13.90
C ARG A 383 12.74 -9.69 13.45
N MET A 384 13.74 -10.10 14.23
CA MET A 384 14.54 -11.30 13.96
C MET A 384 13.71 -12.59 13.98
N THR A 385 12.82 -12.72 14.96
CA THR A 385 11.92 -13.88 15.07
C THR A 385 10.86 -13.86 13.97
N TRP A 386 10.30 -12.69 13.69
CA TRP A 386 9.33 -12.47 12.62
C TRP A 386 9.92 -12.81 11.24
N GLY A 387 11.12 -12.30 10.91
CA GLY A 387 11.75 -12.48 9.60
C GLY A 387 12.26 -13.90 9.35
N LYS A 388 12.69 -14.62 10.39
CA LYS A 388 13.11 -16.03 10.23
C LYS A 388 11.95 -17.00 10.02
N ALA A 389 10.75 -16.65 10.48
CA ALA A 389 9.58 -17.52 10.38
C ALA A 389 9.06 -17.71 8.95
N PHE A 390 9.52 -16.92 7.98
CA PHE A 390 9.12 -17.08 6.58
C PHE A 390 9.73 -18.31 5.90
N LEU A 391 10.94 -18.73 6.31
CA LEU A 391 11.62 -19.90 5.74
C LEU A 391 10.77 -21.20 5.81
N PRO A 392 10.15 -21.54 6.96
CA PRO A 392 9.28 -22.72 7.03
C PRO A 392 7.90 -22.54 6.40
N TRP A 393 7.49 -21.31 6.02
CA TRP A 393 6.14 -21.00 5.53
C TRP A 393 6.08 -20.60 4.06
N ALA A 394 7.18 -20.76 3.33
CA ALA A 394 7.28 -20.43 1.93
C ALA A 394 7.83 -21.60 1.12
N SER A 395 7.34 -21.74 -0.11
CA SER A 395 7.76 -22.78 -1.04
C SER A 395 9.26 -22.79 -1.38
N SER A 396 10.00 -21.69 -1.20
CA SER A 396 11.46 -21.65 -1.34
C SER A 396 12.09 -20.54 -0.49
N PRO A 397 13.43 -20.59 -0.24
CA PRO A 397 14.16 -19.51 0.42
C PRO A 397 14.03 -18.15 -0.31
N GLU A 398 14.01 -18.15 -1.64
CA GLU A 398 13.81 -16.94 -2.46
C GLU A 398 12.40 -16.37 -2.22
N ARG A 399 11.39 -17.24 -2.23
CA ARG A 399 10.01 -16.83 -1.93
C ARG A 399 9.88 -16.29 -0.51
N ALA A 400 10.56 -16.91 0.46
CA ALA A 400 10.61 -16.44 1.83
C ALA A 400 11.21 -15.02 1.92
N LEU A 401 12.35 -14.78 1.26
CA LEU A 401 13.00 -13.47 1.23
C LEU A 401 12.07 -12.42 0.60
N GLN A 402 11.45 -12.72 -0.54
CA GLN A 402 10.51 -11.82 -1.22
C GLN A 402 9.31 -11.45 -0.33
N LEU A 403 8.72 -12.43 0.37
CA LEU A 403 7.63 -12.18 1.31
C LEU A 403 8.10 -11.29 2.49
N THR A 404 9.27 -11.58 3.04
CA THR A 404 9.84 -10.81 4.15
C THR A 404 10.11 -9.36 3.75
N LEU A 405 10.74 -9.14 2.58
CA LEU A 405 10.99 -7.81 2.04
C LEU A 405 9.70 -7.07 1.73
N ASP A 406 8.71 -7.71 1.08
CA ASP A 406 7.43 -7.05 0.76
C ASP A 406 6.71 -6.60 2.03
N LEU A 407 6.51 -7.49 3.01
CA LEU A 407 5.78 -7.14 4.22
C LEU A 407 6.55 -6.11 5.07
N ASN A 408 7.88 -6.18 5.14
CA ASN A 408 8.68 -5.17 5.83
C ASN A 408 8.55 -3.80 5.14
N HIS A 409 8.74 -3.72 3.82
CA HIS A 409 8.70 -2.47 3.06
C HIS A 409 7.31 -1.85 2.95
N ARG A 410 6.27 -2.68 2.92
CA ARG A 410 4.88 -2.25 2.86
C ARG A 410 4.42 -1.62 4.17
N TYR A 411 4.71 -2.28 5.29
CA TYR A 411 4.14 -1.89 6.57
C TYR A 411 5.06 -1.06 7.45
N ALA A 412 6.37 -1.34 7.50
CA ALA A 412 7.27 -0.64 8.41
C ALA A 412 7.58 0.78 7.91
N LEU A 413 7.38 1.79 8.76
CA LEU A 413 7.75 3.18 8.47
C LEU A 413 9.26 3.35 8.24
N ASP A 414 10.08 2.41 8.69
CA ASP A 414 11.53 2.37 8.48
C ASP A 414 11.98 1.31 7.44
N GLY A 415 11.03 0.79 6.65
CA GLY A 415 11.30 -0.11 5.52
C GLY A 415 11.90 0.62 4.32
N ARG A 416 12.55 -0.12 3.40
CA ARG A 416 13.28 0.41 2.21
C ARG A 416 14.44 1.31 2.62
N ASN A 417 15.15 0.85 3.62
CA ASN A 417 16.33 1.51 4.18
C ASN A 417 17.45 0.48 4.29
N PRO A 418 18.73 0.86 4.14
CA PRO A 418 19.83 -0.08 4.33
C PRO A 418 19.75 -0.85 5.64
N SER A 419 19.37 -0.22 6.75
CA SER A 419 19.21 -0.90 8.04
C SER A 419 18.07 -1.94 8.05
N SER A 420 17.01 -1.69 7.27
CA SER A 420 15.93 -2.67 7.07
C SER A 420 16.41 -3.86 6.23
N PHE A 421 17.13 -3.62 5.13
CA PHE A 421 17.75 -4.69 4.35
C PHE A 421 18.72 -5.50 5.20
N GLY A 422 19.63 -4.85 5.93
CA GLY A 422 20.57 -5.53 6.82
C GLY A 422 19.89 -6.42 7.86
N GLY A 423 18.79 -5.96 8.48
CA GLY A 423 18.00 -6.75 9.42
C GLY A 423 17.26 -7.94 8.77
N VAL A 424 16.72 -7.75 7.57
CA VAL A 424 16.06 -8.82 6.80
C VAL A 424 17.09 -9.86 6.37
N LEU A 425 18.17 -9.46 5.70
CA LEU A 425 19.22 -10.36 5.21
C LEU A 425 19.92 -11.09 6.35
N TRP A 426 20.01 -10.50 7.55
CA TRP A 426 20.47 -11.21 8.75
C TRP A 426 19.62 -12.43 9.09
N CYS A 427 18.31 -12.38 8.84
CA CYS A 427 17.44 -13.54 9.02
C CYS A 427 17.83 -14.72 8.11
N TYR A 428 18.51 -14.43 6.99
CA TYR A 428 18.99 -15.38 5.99
C TYR A 428 20.51 -15.62 6.05
N GLY A 429 21.22 -15.13 7.08
CA GLY A 429 22.63 -15.43 7.34
C GLY A 429 23.61 -14.28 7.15
N GLN A 430 23.18 -13.13 6.60
CA GLN A 430 24.05 -11.96 6.49
C GLN A 430 24.48 -11.47 7.88
N PHE A 431 25.74 -11.05 8.02
CA PHE A 431 26.33 -10.59 9.28
C PHE A 431 26.46 -11.63 10.41
N ASP A 432 26.18 -12.91 10.14
CA ASP A 432 26.31 -14.00 11.11
C ASP A 432 27.33 -15.06 10.65
N HIS A 433 27.38 -16.19 11.34
CA HIS A 433 28.23 -17.34 11.06
C HIS A 433 27.38 -18.61 10.96
N PRO A 434 27.87 -19.67 10.29
CA PRO A 434 27.20 -20.97 10.30
C PRO A 434 27.16 -21.54 11.71
N PHE A 435 26.05 -22.19 12.05
CA PHE A 435 25.87 -22.94 13.30
C PHE A 435 26.15 -24.42 13.07
N ASP A 436 26.73 -25.10 14.06
CA ASP A 436 27.18 -26.50 13.95
C ASP A 436 26.05 -27.49 13.65
N GLN A 437 24.82 -27.16 14.07
CA GLN A 437 23.68 -28.03 13.87
C GLN A 437 23.00 -27.74 12.54
N ASP A 438 23.11 -28.71 11.63
CA ASP A 438 22.35 -28.73 10.39
C ASP A 438 20.88 -29.13 10.67
N ARG A 439 19.92 -28.32 10.19
CA ARG A 439 18.50 -28.45 10.51
C ARG A 439 17.66 -28.45 9.23
N PRO A 440 16.56 -29.23 9.17
CA PRO A 440 15.63 -29.12 8.06
C PRO A 440 15.19 -27.68 7.82
N ILE A 441 15.03 -27.30 6.56
CA ILE A 441 14.64 -25.97 6.05
C ILE A 441 15.71 -24.89 6.27
N LEU A 442 16.23 -24.75 7.49
CA LEU A 442 17.16 -23.68 7.87
C LEU A 442 18.61 -23.99 7.51
N GLY A 443 18.98 -25.27 7.42
CA GLY A 443 20.36 -25.71 7.40
C GLY A 443 21.14 -25.20 8.60
N THR A 444 22.28 -24.56 8.35
CA THR A 444 23.19 -23.98 9.37
C THR A 444 22.87 -22.52 9.73
N ILE A 445 21.73 -21.98 9.27
CA ILE A 445 21.27 -20.64 9.65
C ILE A 445 20.86 -20.61 11.14
N ARG A 446 21.21 -19.54 11.86
CA ARG A 446 20.82 -19.36 13.27
C ARG A 446 19.31 -19.54 13.45
N PRO A 447 18.85 -20.47 14.31
CA PRO A 447 17.43 -20.68 14.57
C PRO A 447 16.85 -19.61 15.49
N ARG A 448 15.55 -19.31 15.32
CA ARG A 448 14.74 -18.50 16.23
C ARG A 448 13.34 -19.12 16.36
N CYS A 449 13.17 -20.05 17.30
CA CYS A 449 11.87 -20.69 17.57
C CYS A 449 10.88 -19.68 18.17
N LEU A 450 9.64 -19.68 17.64
CA LEU A 450 8.56 -18.77 18.04
C LEU A 450 8.09 -19.06 19.46
N GLU A 451 7.91 -20.34 19.79
CA GLU A 451 7.42 -20.84 21.07
C GLU A 451 8.39 -20.51 22.20
N GLN A 452 9.68 -20.78 21.99
CA GLN A 452 10.74 -20.45 22.96
C GLN A 452 10.91 -18.95 23.17
N HIS A 453 10.60 -18.11 22.17
CA HIS A 453 10.58 -16.65 22.35
C HIS A 453 9.34 -16.26 23.14
N ALA A 454 8.17 -16.79 22.80
CA ALA A 454 6.92 -16.52 23.50
C ALA A 454 7.01 -16.85 25.01
N GLU A 455 7.72 -17.91 25.41
CA GLU A 455 7.96 -18.27 26.82
C GLU A 455 8.75 -17.21 27.62
N ARG A 456 9.60 -16.43 26.95
CA ARG A 456 10.45 -15.40 27.58
C ARG A 456 9.84 -14.01 27.51
N LEU A 457 8.79 -13.85 26.73
CA LEU A 457 8.07 -12.59 26.53
C LEU A 457 6.76 -12.62 27.30
N ASP A 458 6.37 -11.51 27.90
CA ASP A 458 4.97 -11.32 28.31
C ASP A 458 4.09 -11.14 27.06
N LEU A 459 3.68 -12.27 26.48
CA LEU A 459 2.94 -12.31 25.22
C LEU A 459 1.59 -11.58 25.35
N GLN A 460 0.90 -11.72 26.48
CA GLN A 460 -0.38 -11.02 26.69
C GLN A 460 -0.20 -9.51 26.65
N ARG A 461 0.84 -9.00 27.34
CA ARG A 461 1.16 -7.57 27.31
C ARG A 461 1.60 -7.12 25.92
N PHE A 462 2.41 -7.91 25.21
CA PHE A 462 2.80 -7.57 23.85
C PHE A 462 1.60 -7.55 22.89
N THR A 463 0.70 -8.53 22.96
CA THR A 463 -0.53 -8.54 22.16
C THR A 463 -1.38 -7.30 22.43
N LYS A 464 -1.53 -6.87 23.70
CA LYS A 464 -2.20 -5.58 24.02
C LYS A 464 -1.50 -4.37 23.40
N ILE A 465 -0.17 -4.39 23.30
CA ILE A 465 0.58 -3.34 22.59
C ILE A 465 0.30 -3.42 21.09
N ALA A 466 0.35 -4.59 20.48
CA ALA A 466 0.11 -4.78 19.04
C ALA A 466 -1.32 -4.46 18.60
N ASP A 467 -2.31 -4.72 19.47
CA ASP A 467 -3.73 -4.53 19.20
C ASP A 467 -4.30 -3.24 19.82
N ARG A 468 -3.43 -2.34 20.30
CA ARG A 468 -3.87 -1.03 20.79
C ARG A 468 -4.58 -0.23 19.68
N PRO A 469 -5.52 0.66 20.02
CA PRO A 469 -6.17 1.51 19.03
C PRO A 469 -5.17 2.34 18.21
N ILE A 470 -5.43 2.47 16.91
CA ILE A 470 -4.58 3.26 15.99
C ILE A 470 -4.73 4.78 16.18
N ALA A 471 -5.78 5.22 16.87
CA ALA A 471 -6.09 6.62 17.21
C ALA A 471 -6.68 6.70 18.62
N ALA A 472 -6.77 7.91 19.19
CA ALA A 472 -7.33 8.11 20.54
C ALA A 472 -8.80 7.69 20.67
N SER A 473 -9.58 7.86 19.60
CA SER A 473 -10.96 7.43 19.50
C SER A 473 -11.14 6.77 18.13
N LEU A 474 -11.80 5.61 18.13
CA LEU A 474 -12.16 4.89 16.92
C LEU A 474 -13.70 4.93 16.77
N PRO A 475 -14.21 5.19 15.57
CA PRO A 475 -15.65 5.19 15.32
C PRO A 475 -16.19 3.76 15.32
N ARG A 476 -17.49 3.61 15.59
CA ARG A 476 -18.30 2.46 15.20
C ARG A 476 -18.89 2.75 13.82
N VAL A 477 -18.71 1.81 12.91
CA VAL A 477 -19.04 2.00 11.50
C VAL A 477 -20.14 1.02 11.09
N ALA A 478 -21.20 1.53 10.49
CA ALA A 478 -22.15 0.71 9.76
C ALA A 478 -21.87 0.76 8.26
N ILE A 479 -21.90 -0.39 7.60
CA ILE A 479 -21.78 -0.49 6.14
C ILE A 479 -23.06 -1.11 5.57
N VAL A 480 -23.74 -0.38 4.70
CA VAL A 480 -24.95 -0.86 4.02
C VAL A 480 -24.58 -1.39 2.64
N GLY A 481 -24.55 -2.72 2.51
CA GLY A 481 -24.25 -3.46 1.28
C GLY A 481 -23.00 -4.35 1.37
N ALA A 482 -23.18 -5.67 1.39
CA ALA A 482 -22.13 -6.68 1.45
C ALA A 482 -21.64 -7.14 0.05
N GLY A 483 -21.57 -6.19 -0.91
CA GLY A 483 -20.86 -6.38 -2.18
C GLY A 483 -19.35 -6.18 -2.03
N MET A 484 -18.60 -6.33 -3.13
CA MET A 484 -17.13 -6.25 -3.14
C MET A 484 -16.59 -4.99 -2.44
N ALA A 485 -17.06 -3.80 -2.82
CA ALA A 485 -16.57 -2.54 -2.25
C ALA A 485 -16.84 -2.42 -0.73
N GLY A 486 -18.06 -2.74 -0.30
CA GLY A 486 -18.44 -2.69 1.12
C GLY A 486 -17.69 -3.71 1.96
N LEU A 487 -17.44 -4.92 1.45
CA LEU A 487 -16.65 -5.94 2.14
C LEU A 487 -15.17 -5.59 2.19
N THR A 488 -14.61 -5.02 1.12
CA THR A 488 -13.24 -4.49 1.15
C THR A 488 -13.12 -3.39 2.19
N ALA A 489 -14.05 -2.43 2.21
CA ALA A 489 -14.05 -1.37 3.21
C ALA A 489 -14.16 -1.93 4.65
N ALA A 490 -15.10 -2.84 4.88
CA ALA A 490 -15.29 -3.48 6.18
C ALA A 490 -14.06 -4.23 6.65
N ARG A 491 -13.43 -5.00 5.75
CA ARG A 491 -12.22 -5.76 6.03
C ARG A 491 -11.07 -4.84 6.41
N THR A 492 -10.80 -3.83 5.58
CA THR A 492 -9.71 -2.87 5.82
C THR A 492 -9.89 -2.16 7.16
N LEU A 493 -11.10 -1.70 7.49
CA LEU A 493 -11.38 -1.03 8.77
C LEU A 493 -11.23 -2.00 9.96
N SER A 494 -11.77 -3.23 9.85
CA SER A 494 -11.68 -4.25 10.89
C SER A 494 -10.24 -4.71 11.15
N ASP A 495 -9.41 -4.85 10.11
CA ASP A 495 -7.99 -5.19 10.25
C ASP A 495 -7.21 -4.11 11.03
N HIS A 496 -7.73 -2.87 11.07
CA HIS A 496 -7.22 -1.75 11.86
C HIS A 496 -7.87 -1.60 13.24
N GLY A 497 -8.75 -2.54 13.63
CA GLY A 497 -9.39 -2.58 14.94
C GLY A 497 -10.63 -1.69 15.08
N ILE A 498 -11.20 -1.19 13.98
CA ILE A 498 -12.45 -0.44 13.98
C ILE A 498 -13.63 -1.41 14.09
N ASP A 499 -14.62 -1.08 14.93
CA ASP A 499 -15.86 -1.85 15.07
C ASP A 499 -16.75 -1.61 13.83
N VAL A 500 -16.96 -2.66 13.04
CA VAL A 500 -17.73 -2.59 11.79
C VAL A 500 -18.87 -3.59 11.81
N THR A 501 -20.08 -3.11 11.53
CA THR A 501 -21.24 -3.97 11.24
C THR A 501 -21.67 -3.78 9.79
N VAL A 502 -21.71 -4.88 9.03
CA VAL A 502 -22.16 -4.88 7.63
C VAL A 502 -23.62 -5.36 7.57
N PHE A 503 -24.47 -4.64 6.84
CA PHE A 503 -25.88 -4.97 6.63
C PHE A 503 -26.12 -5.26 5.16
N ASP A 504 -26.81 -6.36 4.85
CA ASP A 504 -27.24 -6.66 3.49
C ASP A 504 -28.68 -7.19 3.47
N LYS A 505 -29.45 -6.73 2.48
CA LYS A 505 -30.83 -7.19 2.25
C LYS A 505 -30.92 -8.64 1.79
N SER A 506 -29.85 -9.19 1.23
CA SER A 506 -29.81 -10.50 0.60
C SER A 506 -29.57 -11.60 1.62
N ARG A 507 -29.87 -12.84 1.23
CA ARG A 507 -29.59 -14.05 2.04
C ARG A 507 -28.11 -14.41 2.18
N GLY A 508 -27.21 -13.68 1.52
CA GLY A 508 -25.79 -13.99 1.41
C GLY A 508 -25.02 -12.83 0.81
N VAL A 509 -23.70 -12.84 0.99
CA VAL A 509 -22.80 -11.78 0.53
C VAL A 509 -22.45 -11.88 -0.96
N GLY A 510 -21.85 -10.81 -1.49
CA GLY A 510 -21.22 -10.75 -2.81
C GLY A 510 -21.92 -9.85 -3.82
N GLY A 511 -23.18 -9.45 -3.59
CA GLY A 511 -23.92 -8.61 -4.54
C GLY A 511 -23.89 -9.21 -5.95
N ARG A 512 -23.32 -8.48 -6.92
CA ARG A 512 -23.14 -8.96 -8.30
C ARG A 512 -22.21 -10.17 -8.41
N MET A 513 -21.32 -10.41 -7.46
CA MET A 513 -20.48 -11.63 -7.42
C MET A 513 -21.24 -12.87 -6.94
N SER A 514 -22.56 -12.80 -6.73
CA SER A 514 -23.34 -13.91 -6.21
C SER A 514 -23.47 -15.07 -7.21
N THR A 515 -23.38 -16.30 -6.67
CA THR A 515 -23.61 -17.55 -7.41
C THR A 515 -24.96 -18.13 -7.00
N ARG A 516 -25.85 -18.33 -7.96
CA ARG A 516 -27.12 -19.05 -7.78
C ARG A 516 -26.83 -20.54 -7.75
N ARG A 517 -27.49 -21.26 -6.85
CA ARG A 517 -27.43 -22.73 -6.75
C ARG A 517 -28.83 -23.29 -6.93
N VAL A 518 -28.95 -24.34 -7.75
CA VAL A 518 -30.21 -25.04 -8.03
C VAL A 518 -29.93 -26.53 -7.95
N GLU A 519 -30.66 -27.25 -7.10
CA GLU A 519 -30.60 -28.71 -7.06
C GLU A 519 -31.44 -29.28 -8.21
N LEU A 520 -30.83 -30.12 -9.03
CA LEU A 520 -31.52 -30.92 -10.02
C LEU A 520 -31.64 -32.36 -9.51
N PRO A 521 -32.86 -32.87 -9.30
CA PRO A 521 -33.06 -34.26 -8.87
C PRO A 521 -32.30 -35.24 -9.76
N GLY A 522 -31.45 -36.07 -9.15
CA GLY A 522 -30.64 -37.08 -9.85
C GLY A 522 -29.48 -36.53 -10.70
N ARG A 523 -29.22 -35.22 -10.73
CA ARG A 523 -28.19 -34.59 -11.58
C ARG A 523 -27.28 -33.59 -10.86
N GLY A 524 -27.36 -33.53 -9.53
CA GLY A 524 -26.47 -32.70 -8.71
C GLY A 524 -26.91 -31.23 -8.62
N VAL A 525 -25.95 -30.33 -8.36
CA VAL A 525 -26.22 -28.91 -8.11
C VAL A 525 -25.70 -28.06 -9.26
N LEU A 526 -26.60 -27.37 -9.96
CA LEU A 526 -26.23 -26.35 -10.93
C LEU A 526 -25.77 -25.07 -10.22
N ARG A 527 -24.70 -24.46 -10.73
CA ARG A 527 -24.18 -23.19 -10.25
C ARG A 527 -24.17 -22.18 -11.40
N PHE A 528 -24.76 -21.02 -11.15
CA PHE A 528 -24.75 -19.91 -12.08
C PHE A 528 -24.16 -18.67 -11.42
N ASP A 529 -23.02 -18.20 -11.88
CA ASP A 529 -22.56 -16.87 -11.50
C ASP A 529 -23.44 -15.90 -12.29
N HIS A 530 -24.48 -15.28 -11.73
CA HIS A 530 -25.52 -14.65 -12.56
C HIS A 530 -25.35 -13.13 -12.72
N GLY A 531 -24.45 -12.52 -11.94
CA GLY A 531 -23.98 -11.15 -12.10
C GLY A 531 -22.60 -11.09 -12.76
N ALA A 532 -21.52 -11.08 -11.98
CA ALA A 532 -20.15 -11.06 -12.49
C ALA A 532 -19.71 -12.46 -12.98
N GLN A 533 -19.49 -12.60 -14.29
CA GLN A 533 -19.12 -13.88 -14.92
C GLN A 533 -17.64 -14.22 -14.79
N TYR A 534 -16.82 -13.19 -14.73
CA TYR A 534 -15.37 -13.21 -14.53
C TYR A 534 -14.95 -11.83 -14.03
N PHE A 535 -13.70 -11.70 -13.62
CA PHE A 535 -13.07 -10.40 -13.41
C PHE A 535 -11.67 -10.35 -14.04
N THR A 536 -11.15 -9.15 -14.20
CA THR A 536 -9.77 -8.89 -14.65
C THR A 536 -9.02 -8.17 -13.54
N ALA A 537 -7.71 -8.36 -13.47
CA ALA A 537 -6.83 -7.64 -12.57
C ALA A 537 -5.68 -7.02 -13.36
N ARG A 538 -5.44 -5.73 -13.15
CA ARG A 538 -4.44 -4.90 -13.83
C ARG A 538 -3.74 -3.97 -12.86
N ASP A 539 -4.45 -3.45 -11.86
CA ASP A 539 -3.90 -2.62 -10.81
C ASP A 539 -3.09 -3.49 -9.84
N GLY A 540 -1.83 -3.11 -9.59
CA GLY A 540 -0.93 -3.84 -8.70
C GLY A 540 -1.49 -4.03 -7.28
N ARG A 541 -2.37 -3.13 -6.80
CA ARG A 541 -3.06 -3.24 -5.51
C ARG A 541 -4.02 -4.44 -5.49
N PHE A 542 -4.72 -4.68 -6.58
CA PHE A 542 -5.67 -5.78 -6.71
C PHE A 542 -4.99 -7.09 -7.13
N CYS A 543 -4.03 -7.04 -8.05
CA CYS A 543 -3.26 -8.21 -8.49
C CYS A 543 -2.60 -8.97 -7.32
N ARG A 544 -2.08 -8.28 -6.31
CA ARG A 544 -1.52 -8.93 -5.12
C ARG A 544 -2.52 -9.83 -4.39
N LEU A 545 -3.76 -9.34 -4.21
CA LEU A 545 -4.82 -10.12 -3.56
C LEU A 545 -5.28 -11.27 -4.44
N VAL A 546 -5.44 -11.05 -5.75
CA VAL A 546 -5.82 -12.10 -6.68
C VAL A 546 -4.78 -13.22 -6.69
N ASN A 547 -3.49 -12.88 -6.65
CA ASN A 547 -2.42 -13.87 -6.50
C ASN A 547 -2.52 -14.65 -5.18
N SER A 548 -2.87 -13.98 -4.08
CA SER A 548 -3.11 -14.65 -2.80
C SER A 548 -4.33 -15.57 -2.84
N TRP A 549 -5.43 -15.15 -3.48
CA TRP A 549 -6.64 -15.97 -3.65
C TRP A 549 -6.39 -17.17 -4.55
N MET A 550 -5.53 -17.04 -5.57
CA MET A 550 -5.10 -18.18 -6.38
C MET A 550 -4.26 -19.17 -5.56
N HIS A 551 -3.33 -18.66 -4.76
CA HIS A 551 -2.55 -19.48 -3.83
C HIS A 551 -3.44 -20.28 -2.87
N ASP A 552 -4.47 -19.64 -2.31
CA ASP A 552 -5.43 -20.27 -1.39
C ASP A 552 -6.54 -21.07 -2.11
N GLY A 553 -6.48 -21.20 -3.45
CA GLY A 553 -7.48 -21.93 -4.24
C GLY A 553 -8.87 -21.29 -4.30
N LEU A 554 -9.01 -20.03 -3.88
CA LEU A 554 -10.25 -19.26 -3.87
C LEU A 554 -10.58 -18.66 -5.24
N ALA A 555 -9.58 -18.44 -6.09
CA ALA A 555 -9.73 -17.94 -7.45
C ALA A 555 -8.82 -18.71 -8.42
N GLN A 556 -9.19 -18.78 -9.70
CA GLN A 556 -8.34 -19.35 -10.75
C GLN A 556 -8.52 -18.60 -12.07
N PRO A 557 -7.52 -18.63 -12.98
CA PRO A 557 -7.70 -18.20 -14.36
C PRO A 557 -8.77 -19.04 -15.06
N TRP A 558 -9.67 -18.40 -15.77
CA TRP A 558 -10.61 -19.05 -16.68
C TRP A 558 -9.97 -19.14 -18.06
N LEU A 559 -9.53 -20.34 -18.44
CA LEU A 559 -8.82 -20.63 -19.69
C LEU A 559 -9.77 -20.93 -20.86
N GLY A 560 -11.05 -20.60 -20.74
CA GLY A 560 -12.04 -20.83 -21.78
C GLY A 560 -11.82 -19.98 -23.03
N ARG A 561 -12.24 -20.49 -24.19
CA ARG A 561 -12.15 -19.79 -25.48
C ARG A 561 -13.20 -18.69 -25.56
N ILE A 562 -12.77 -17.42 -25.59
CA ILE A 562 -13.67 -16.27 -25.66
C ILE A 562 -13.68 -15.67 -27.07
N VAL A 563 -14.85 -15.44 -27.64
CA VAL A 563 -15.02 -14.94 -29.02
C VAL A 563 -15.86 -13.67 -29.12
N GLN A 564 -15.81 -13.02 -30.28
CA GLN A 564 -16.77 -12.03 -30.75
C GLN A 564 -17.69 -12.71 -31.77
N LEU A 565 -18.99 -12.62 -31.54
CA LEU A 565 -20.01 -13.04 -32.49
C LEU A 565 -20.64 -11.82 -33.15
N SER A 566 -20.95 -11.96 -34.43
CA SER A 566 -21.85 -11.07 -35.15
C SER A 566 -23.31 -11.39 -34.81
N ALA A 567 -24.25 -10.57 -35.31
CA ALA A 567 -25.68 -10.77 -35.09
C ALA A 567 -26.23 -12.07 -35.73
N ASP A 568 -25.54 -12.65 -36.72
CA ASP A 568 -25.94 -13.91 -37.37
C ASP A 568 -25.34 -15.17 -36.71
N GLY A 569 -24.49 -14.99 -35.68
CA GLY A 569 -23.85 -16.08 -34.95
C GLY A 569 -22.48 -16.50 -35.48
N SER A 570 -21.97 -15.89 -36.56
CA SER A 570 -20.62 -16.14 -37.04
C SER A 570 -19.56 -15.61 -36.07
N ILE A 571 -18.47 -16.38 -35.89
CA ILE A 571 -17.31 -15.98 -35.09
C ILE A 571 -16.45 -15.04 -35.93
N GLU A 572 -16.41 -13.77 -35.55
CA GLU A 572 -15.58 -12.76 -36.23
C GLU A 572 -14.14 -12.76 -35.69
N GLU A 573 -13.97 -12.95 -34.38
CA GLU A 573 -12.68 -12.81 -33.72
C GLU A 573 -12.60 -13.68 -32.46
N GLU A 574 -11.40 -14.19 -32.14
CA GLU A 574 -11.11 -14.77 -30.83
C GLU A 574 -10.38 -13.75 -29.94
N LYS A 575 -10.92 -13.47 -28.75
CA LYS A 575 -10.39 -12.47 -27.81
C LYS A 575 -9.25 -13.05 -26.96
N ARG A 576 -8.02 -12.88 -27.45
CA ARG A 576 -6.77 -13.33 -26.77
C ARG A 576 -6.13 -12.21 -25.93
N GLY A 577 -5.16 -12.56 -25.09
CA GLY A 577 -4.27 -11.61 -24.39
C GLY A 577 -4.82 -10.94 -23.13
N THR A 578 -6.07 -11.18 -22.73
CA THR A 578 -6.61 -10.69 -21.46
C THR A 578 -6.89 -11.86 -20.52
N ALA A 579 -6.12 -11.96 -19.43
CA ALA A 579 -6.39 -12.91 -18.36
C ALA A 579 -7.73 -12.59 -17.68
N ARG A 580 -8.57 -13.63 -17.53
CA ARG A 580 -9.86 -13.56 -16.86
C ARG A 580 -9.83 -14.53 -15.69
N TYR A 581 -10.34 -14.10 -14.54
CA TYR A 581 -10.33 -14.88 -13.32
C TYR A 581 -11.75 -15.13 -12.84
N VAL A 582 -11.94 -16.25 -12.15
CA VAL A 582 -13.20 -16.61 -11.51
C VAL A 582 -12.97 -17.08 -10.08
N GLY A 583 -13.96 -16.87 -9.21
CA GLY A 583 -13.98 -17.54 -7.91
C GLY A 583 -14.24 -19.04 -8.05
N VAL A 584 -13.67 -19.82 -7.14
CA VAL A 584 -13.75 -21.29 -7.11
C VAL A 584 -14.29 -21.75 -5.75
N PRO A 585 -15.32 -22.61 -5.68
CA PRO A 585 -16.05 -23.23 -6.80
C PRO A 585 -17.16 -22.33 -7.40
N GLY A 586 -17.26 -21.08 -6.96
CA GLY A 586 -18.23 -20.10 -7.46
C GLY A 586 -17.71 -18.68 -7.24
N MET A 587 -18.20 -17.73 -8.04
CA MET A 587 -17.75 -16.32 -7.95
C MET A 587 -17.93 -15.72 -6.56
N ASN A 588 -18.94 -16.17 -5.81
CA ASN A 588 -19.22 -15.64 -4.48
C ASN A 588 -18.22 -16.08 -3.41
N GLN A 589 -17.31 -17.01 -3.70
CA GLN A 589 -16.33 -17.49 -2.73
C GLN A 589 -15.38 -16.37 -2.28
N ILE A 590 -15.01 -15.46 -3.18
CA ILE A 590 -14.17 -14.30 -2.86
C ILE A 590 -14.88 -13.39 -1.83
N ALA A 591 -16.17 -13.11 -2.04
CA ALA A 591 -16.94 -12.29 -1.11
C ALA A 591 -17.11 -12.97 0.26
N LYS A 592 -17.30 -14.30 0.29
CA LYS A 592 -17.36 -15.05 1.55
C LYS A 592 -16.04 -15.02 2.30
N HIS A 593 -14.92 -15.15 1.60
CA HIS A 593 -13.58 -15.01 2.17
C HIS A 593 -13.39 -13.63 2.81
N LEU A 594 -13.75 -12.56 2.09
CA LEU A 594 -13.66 -11.19 2.63
C LEU A 594 -14.60 -10.97 3.84
N ALA A 595 -15.74 -11.65 3.87
CA ALA A 595 -16.71 -11.56 4.97
C ALA A 595 -16.38 -12.43 6.19
N ALA A 596 -15.43 -13.37 6.07
CA ALA A 596 -15.09 -14.31 7.15
C ALA A 596 -14.67 -13.55 8.42
N ASP A 597 -15.28 -13.84 9.58
CA ASP A 597 -15.00 -13.14 10.84
C ASP A 597 -15.46 -11.67 10.91
N LEU A 598 -16.22 -11.14 9.93
CA LEU A 598 -16.92 -9.87 10.07
C LEU A 598 -18.30 -10.06 10.68
N VAL A 599 -18.75 -9.06 11.46
CA VAL A 599 -20.14 -8.97 11.89
C VAL A 599 -21.00 -8.56 10.69
N THR A 600 -21.64 -9.55 10.07
CA THR A 600 -22.50 -9.35 8.89
C THR A 600 -23.95 -9.75 9.19
N ARG A 601 -24.87 -8.80 9.10
CA ARG A 601 -26.31 -9.00 9.23
C ARG A 601 -26.95 -9.12 7.84
N LEU A 602 -27.34 -10.34 7.50
CA LEU A 602 -27.99 -10.69 6.23
C LEU A 602 -29.52 -10.66 6.40
N ARG A 603 -30.24 -10.51 5.30
CA ARG A 603 -31.71 -10.32 5.30
C ARG A 603 -32.15 -9.14 6.16
N THR A 604 -31.34 -8.09 6.18
CA THR A 604 -31.61 -6.86 6.93
C THR A 604 -31.62 -5.68 5.95
N PRO A 605 -32.72 -5.48 5.18
CA PRO A 605 -32.81 -4.38 4.24
C PRO A 605 -32.93 -3.07 5.03
N ILE A 606 -31.88 -2.25 5.02
CA ILE A 606 -31.91 -0.92 5.60
C ILE A 606 -32.74 -0.01 4.70
N THR A 607 -33.73 0.65 5.29
CA THR A 607 -34.67 1.53 4.58
C THR A 607 -34.47 3.00 4.89
N ARG A 608 -33.86 3.34 6.04
CA ARG A 608 -33.64 4.71 6.46
C ARG A 608 -32.41 4.86 7.36
N VAL A 609 -31.69 5.95 7.20
CA VAL A 609 -30.70 6.47 8.15
C VAL A 609 -31.36 7.64 8.90
N ALA A 610 -31.21 7.68 10.22
CA ALA A 610 -31.71 8.76 11.06
C ALA A 610 -30.69 9.12 12.14
N GLY A 611 -30.83 10.31 12.73
CA GLY A 611 -29.91 10.80 13.75
C GLY A 611 -29.20 12.08 13.32
N GLN A 612 -28.00 12.28 13.85
CA GLN A 612 -27.16 13.45 13.60
C GLN A 612 -25.68 13.02 13.49
N PRO A 613 -24.79 13.86 12.96
CA PRO A 613 -23.37 13.55 12.86
C PRO A 613 -22.78 13.01 14.16
N GLY A 614 -22.04 11.90 14.07
CA GLY A 614 -21.48 11.18 15.22
C GLY A 614 -22.47 10.30 15.99
N SER A 615 -23.75 10.24 15.62
CA SER A 615 -24.74 9.36 16.23
C SER A 615 -25.89 9.02 15.27
N TRP A 616 -25.60 8.11 14.35
CA TRP A 616 -26.53 7.59 13.35
C TRP A 616 -27.19 6.29 13.79
N THR A 617 -28.46 6.13 13.49
CA THR A 617 -29.22 4.89 13.65
C THR A 617 -29.76 4.42 12.32
N LEU A 618 -29.68 3.12 12.06
CA LEU A 618 -30.23 2.49 10.86
C LEU A 618 -31.56 1.82 11.18
N HIS A 619 -32.57 2.06 10.35
CA HIS A 619 -33.87 1.38 10.43
C HIS A 619 -33.98 0.35 9.31
N ASP A 620 -34.31 -0.88 9.67
CA ASP A 620 -34.56 -1.93 8.69
C ASP A 620 -36.03 -1.98 8.25
N GLN A 621 -36.34 -2.83 7.27
CA GLN A 621 -37.70 -3.00 6.74
C GLN A 621 -38.69 -3.57 7.77
N SER A 622 -38.22 -4.23 8.83
CA SER A 622 -39.06 -4.75 9.91
C SER A 622 -39.40 -3.70 10.97
N GLY A 623 -38.73 -2.54 10.92
CA GLY A 623 -38.82 -1.48 11.92
C GLY A 623 -37.81 -1.63 13.06
N GLU A 624 -36.92 -2.63 13.02
CA GLU A 624 -35.82 -2.76 13.97
C GLU A 624 -34.82 -1.60 13.76
N THR A 625 -34.27 -1.11 14.87
CA THR A 625 -33.27 -0.04 14.87
C THR A 625 -31.91 -0.61 15.27
N HIS A 626 -30.86 -0.20 14.56
CA HIS A 626 -29.49 -0.61 14.84
C HIS A 626 -28.59 0.62 15.06
N GLY A 627 -27.67 0.53 16.00
CA GLY A 627 -26.71 1.60 16.33
C GLY A 627 -26.69 1.92 17.82
N PRO A 628 -26.27 3.14 18.21
CA PRO A 628 -25.80 4.21 17.33
C PRO A 628 -24.44 3.88 16.67
N PHE A 629 -24.18 4.49 15.53
CA PHE A 629 -22.92 4.45 14.79
C PHE A 629 -22.42 5.88 14.55
N GLU A 630 -21.12 6.12 14.63
CA GLU A 630 -20.54 7.41 14.30
C GLU A 630 -20.44 7.62 12.78
N ILE A 631 -20.30 6.52 12.01
CA ILE A 631 -20.13 6.56 10.55
C ILE A 631 -21.07 5.57 9.85
N VAL A 632 -21.66 6.00 8.73
CA VAL A 632 -22.44 5.15 7.83
C VAL A 632 -21.84 5.19 6.42
N LEU A 633 -21.46 4.01 5.91
CA LEU A 633 -20.91 3.83 4.57
C LEU A 633 -21.91 3.07 3.69
N CYS A 634 -22.23 3.59 2.52
CA CYS A 634 -23.18 2.99 1.59
C CYS A 634 -22.46 2.36 0.39
N ASN A 635 -22.56 1.05 0.27
CA ASN A 635 -22.20 0.27 -0.92
C ASN A 635 -23.49 -0.22 -1.61
N CYS A 636 -24.33 0.74 -2.00
CA CYS A 636 -25.60 0.49 -2.69
C CYS A 636 -25.56 1.15 -4.08
N PRO A 637 -26.41 0.70 -5.02
CA PRO A 637 -26.63 1.46 -6.25
C PRO A 637 -27.07 2.90 -5.96
N PRO A 638 -26.76 3.88 -6.82
CA PRO A 638 -27.05 5.30 -6.60
C PRO A 638 -28.47 5.59 -6.08
N ASP A 639 -29.51 5.11 -6.76
CA ASP A 639 -30.91 5.32 -6.33
C ASP A 639 -31.23 4.76 -4.95
N GLN A 640 -30.59 3.66 -4.54
CA GLN A 640 -30.76 3.09 -3.20
C GLN A 640 -29.97 3.90 -2.17
N THR A 641 -28.77 4.35 -2.53
CA THR A 641 -27.96 5.24 -1.69
C THR A 641 -28.68 6.56 -1.44
N LEU A 642 -29.28 7.18 -2.46
CA LEU A 642 -30.04 8.44 -2.33
C LEU A 642 -31.19 8.32 -1.34
N ARG A 643 -31.93 7.20 -1.33
CA ARG A 643 -32.99 6.98 -0.33
C ARG A 643 -32.49 6.98 1.12
N LEU A 644 -31.20 6.71 1.32
CA LEU A 644 -30.58 6.67 2.64
C LEU A 644 -29.96 8.02 3.04
N ILE A 645 -29.46 8.81 2.08
CA ILE A 645 -28.64 10.00 2.39
C ILE A 645 -29.22 11.33 1.90
N ASP A 646 -30.26 11.34 1.06
CA ASP A 646 -30.87 12.57 0.57
C ASP A 646 -31.49 13.36 1.73
N GLY A 647 -31.19 14.66 1.79
CA GLY A 647 -31.51 15.53 2.92
C GLY A 647 -30.63 15.35 4.17
N ILE A 648 -29.69 14.40 4.19
CA ILE A 648 -28.75 14.17 5.30
C ILE A 648 -27.33 14.58 4.94
N SER A 649 -26.87 14.26 3.71
CA SER A 649 -25.50 14.54 3.28
C SER A 649 -25.45 15.22 1.92
N ARG A 650 -24.52 16.18 1.76
CA ARG A 650 -24.21 16.81 0.46
C ARG A 650 -23.71 15.82 -0.60
N LEU A 651 -23.30 14.61 -0.20
CA LEU A 651 -22.92 13.56 -1.13
C LEU A 651 -24.10 13.09 -2.01
N ALA A 652 -25.35 13.39 -1.64
CA ALA A 652 -26.51 13.08 -2.47
C ALA A 652 -26.42 13.70 -3.87
N GLU A 653 -25.87 14.92 -4.01
CA GLU A 653 -25.82 15.61 -5.28
C GLU A 653 -24.93 14.92 -6.34
N PRO A 654 -23.64 14.63 -6.09
CA PRO A 654 -22.84 13.88 -7.05
C PRO A 654 -23.37 12.46 -7.29
N VAL A 655 -24.01 11.81 -6.30
CA VAL A 655 -24.62 10.48 -6.48
C VAL A 655 -25.80 10.51 -7.45
N ARG A 656 -26.60 11.60 -7.44
CA ARG A 656 -27.75 11.78 -8.33
C ARG A 656 -27.36 11.86 -9.81
N GLN A 657 -26.13 12.22 -10.10
CA GLN A 657 -25.60 12.32 -11.47
C GLN A 657 -25.24 10.95 -12.07
N VAL A 658 -25.22 9.88 -11.27
CA VAL A 658 -24.78 8.56 -11.71
C VAL A 658 -25.96 7.73 -12.19
N GLU A 659 -26.11 7.61 -13.50
CA GLU A 659 -27.12 6.73 -14.11
C GLU A 659 -26.63 5.28 -14.18
N MET A 660 -27.46 4.35 -13.72
CA MET A 660 -27.23 2.91 -13.85
C MET A 660 -28.14 2.32 -14.92
N ARG A 661 -27.56 1.55 -15.85
CA ARG A 661 -28.31 0.78 -16.85
C ARG A 661 -28.69 -0.61 -16.30
N PRO A 662 -29.87 -1.14 -16.66
CA PRO A 662 -30.30 -2.47 -16.27
C PRO A 662 -29.68 -3.58 -17.15
N CYS A 663 -29.74 -4.82 -16.66
CA CYS A 663 -29.40 -6.02 -17.42
C CYS A 663 -30.34 -7.18 -17.04
N TRP A 664 -30.96 -7.78 -18.05
CA TRP A 664 -31.59 -9.09 -17.90
C TRP A 664 -30.55 -10.20 -18.07
N ALA A 665 -30.53 -11.13 -17.13
CA ALA A 665 -29.62 -12.28 -17.13
C ALA A 665 -30.43 -13.57 -17.10
N VAL A 666 -30.24 -14.45 -18.07
CA VAL A 666 -30.90 -15.76 -18.15
C VAL A 666 -29.91 -16.86 -17.81
N MET A 667 -30.31 -17.68 -16.84
CA MET A 667 -29.65 -18.93 -16.46
C MET A 667 -30.28 -20.06 -17.26
N LEU A 668 -29.49 -20.80 -18.02
CA LEU A 668 -29.96 -21.89 -18.87
C LEU A 668 -29.12 -23.15 -18.62
N ALA A 669 -29.78 -24.28 -18.41
CA ALA A 669 -29.15 -25.60 -18.45
C ALA A 669 -29.83 -26.49 -19.48
N ALA A 670 -29.04 -27.08 -20.38
CA ALA A 670 -29.52 -28.05 -21.37
C ALA A 670 -28.36 -28.92 -21.88
N ASP A 671 -28.54 -30.23 -21.90
CA ASP A 671 -27.48 -31.19 -22.27
C ASP A 671 -26.95 -30.96 -23.70
N CYS A 672 -27.79 -30.49 -24.63
CA CYS A 672 -27.43 -30.25 -26.03
C CYS A 672 -26.45 -29.08 -26.26
N LEU A 673 -26.12 -28.33 -25.21
CA LEU A 673 -25.27 -27.14 -25.27
C LEU A 673 -23.85 -27.36 -24.70
N GLY A 674 -23.41 -28.60 -24.50
CA GLY A 674 -22.07 -28.91 -23.98
C GLY A 674 -20.93 -28.59 -24.96
N ASP A 675 -21.15 -28.82 -26.25
CA ASP A 675 -20.08 -28.82 -27.27
C ASP A 675 -20.08 -27.56 -28.15
N LEU A 676 -20.33 -26.39 -27.57
CA LEU A 676 -20.23 -25.13 -28.32
C LEU A 676 -18.75 -24.80 -28.62
N PRO A 677 -18.45 -24.14 -29.76
CA PRO A 677 -17.07 -23.88 -30.19
C PRO A 677 -16.35 -22.78 -29.38
N PHE A 678 -16.96 -22.28 -28.31
CA PHE A 678 -16.44 -21.24 -27.42
C PHE A 678 -17.01 -21.46 -26.01
N ASP A 679 -16.37 -20.86 -25.01
CA ASP A 679 -16.82 -20.86 -23.61
C ASP A 679 -17.41 -19.50 -23.20
N GLY A 680 -17.15 -18.45 -23.97
CA GLY A 680 -17.83 -17.18 -23.81
C GLY A 680 -17.83 -16.37 -25.09
N ALA A 681 -18.84 -15.51 -25.26
CA ALA A 681 -19.01 -14.72 -26.46
C ALA A 681 -19.53 -13.31 -26.12
N PHE A 682 -18.86 -12.30 -26.67
CA PHE A 682 -19.46 -10.98 -26.84
C PHE A 682 -20.30 -10.99 -28.11
N VAL A 683 -21.46 -10.34 -28.08
CA VAL A 683 -22.36 -10.27 -29.23
C VAL A 683 -22.66 -8.80 -29.51
N GLN A 684 -22.48 -8.38 -30.76
CA GLN A 684 -22.81 -7.03 -31.23
C GLN A 684 -24.20 -7.00 -31.86
N ASP A 685 -24.82 -5.81 -31.85
CA ASP A 685 -26.09 -5.52 -32.53
C ASP A 685 -27.21 -6.55 -32.26
N SER A 686 -27.29 -7.03 -31.02
CA SER A 686 -28.18 -8.11 -30.60
C SER A 686 -28.88 -7.78 -29.28
N PRO A 687 -30.07 -8.37 -29.03
CA PRO A 687 -30.67 -8.42 -27.69
C PRO A 687 -29.73 -8.97 -26.62
N ILE A 688 -28.81 -9.85 -27.00
CA ILE A 688 -27.78 -10.43 -26.14
C ILE A 688 -26.50 -9.65 -26.32
N SER A 689 -25.80 -9.30 -25.23
CA SER A 689 -24.47 -8.68 -25.29
C SER A 689 -23.35 -9.61 -24.85
N TRP A 690 -23.66 -10.59 -24.01
CA TRP A 690 -22.67 -11.50 -23.46
C TRP A 690 -23.24 -12.88 -23.16
N ILE A 691 -22.45 -13.91 -23.44
CA ILE A 691 -22.73 -15.32 -23.18
C ILE A 691 -21.53 -15.90 -22.43
N ALA A 692 -21.77 -16.70 -21.39
CA ALA A 692 -20.71 -17.45 -20.69
C ALA A 692 -21.15 -18.86 -20.31
N SER A 693 -20.26 -19.82 -20.52
CA SER A 693 -20.35 -21.18 -20.00
C SER A 693 -19.94 -21.18 -18.53
N ASP A 694 -20.86 -21.58 -17.63
CA ASP A 694 -20.52 -21.76 -16.23
C ASP A 694 -19.81 -23.10 -15.99
N HIS A 695 -20.27 -24.18 -16.62
CA HIS A 695 -19.66 -25.51 -16.47
C HIS A 695 -18.20 -25.59 -16.94
N ALA A 696 -17.77 -24.72 -17.87
CA ALA A 696 -16.37 -24.65 -18.30
C ALA A 696 -15.45 -23.88 -17.32
N LYS A 697 -16.00 -23.23 -16.28
CA LYS A 697 -15.17 -22.51 -15.31
C LYS A 697 -14.64 -23.47 -14.23
N PRO A 698 -13.41 -23.27 -13.71
CA PRO A 698 -12.80 -24.16 -12.73
C PRO A 698 -13.67 -24.48 -11.50
N GLY A 699 -13.67 -25.74 -11.06
CA GLY A 699 -14.39 -26.21 -9.87
C GLY A 699 -15.91 -26.33 -10.01
N ARG A 700 -16.44 -26.34 -11.24
CA ARG A 700 -17.87 -26.52 -11.55
C ARG A 700 -18.08 -27.82 -12.33
N ASP A 701 -18.06 -28.93 -11.62
CA ASP A 701 -18.47 -30.24 -12.15
C ASP A 701 -20.00 -30.31 -12.18
N GLN A 702 -20.59 -29.91 -13.31
CA GLN A 702 -22.03 -29.82 -13.49
C GLN A 702 -22.42 -29.97 -14.98
N PRO A 703 -23.69 -30.31 -15.28
CA PRO A 703 -24.18 -30.33 -16.66
C PRO A 703 -24.00 -28.99 -17.41
N PRO A 704 -24.07 -29.00 -18.76
CA PRO A 704 -23.91 -27.80 -19.56
C PRO A 704 -24.87 -26.69 -19.12
N THR A 705 -24.26 -25.58 -18.73
CA THR A 705 -24.91 -24.41 -18.13
C THR A 705 -24.34 -23.13 -18.71
N TRP A 706 -25.25 -22.21 -19.03
CA TRP A 706 -24.97 -20.99 -19.75
C TRP A 706 -25.64 -19.79 -19.07
N MET A 707 -24.88 -18.71 -18.97
CA MET A 707 -25.35 -17.39 -18.60
C MET A 707 -25.47 -16.53 -19.84
N ILE A 708 -26.67 -15.98 -20.05
CA ILE A 708 -26.98 -15.11 -21.19
C ILE A 708 -27.35 -13.74 -20.63
N HIS A 709 -26.55 -12.73 -20.94
CA HIS A 709 -26.79 -11.35 -20.55
C HIS A 709 -27.31 -10.56 -21.74
N ALA A 710 -28.47 -9.93 -21.54
CA ALA A 710 -29.03 -9.01 -22.50
C ALA A 710 -28.23 -7.69 -22.55
N SER A 711 -28.25 -7.05 -23.72
CA SER A 711 -27.70 -5.71 -23.88
C SER A 711 -28.46 -4.69 -23.02
N ALA A 712 -27.78 -3.61 -22.62
CA ALA A 712 -28.35 -2.57 -21.77
C ALA A 712 -29.60 -1.94 -22.41
N ASP A 713 -29.54 -1.62 -23.71
CA ASP A 713 -30.64 -0.98 -24.44
C ASP A 713 -31.85 -1.89 -24.61
N TRP A 714 -31.62 -3.18 -24.84
CA TRP A 714 -32.71 -4.15 -24.88
C TRP A 714 -33.32 -4.32 -23.49
N SER A 715 -32.49 -4.43 -22.45
CA SER A 715 -32.93 -4.57 -21.07
C SER A 715 -33.73 -3.37 -20.58
N LEU A 716 -33.37 -2.15 -20.99
CA LEU A 716 -34.09 -0.94 -20.65
C LEU A 716 -35.51 -0.93 -21.24
N ARG A 717 -35.65 -1.31 -22.52
CA ARG A 717 -36.96 -1.40 -23.20
C ARG A 717 -37.87 -2.48 -22.62
N HIS A 718 -37.30 -3.53 -22.04
CA HIS A 718 -38.02 -4.68 -21.48
C HIS A 718 -37.92 -4.75 -19.95
N LEU A 719 -37.65 -3.63 -19.28
CA LEU A 719 -37.29 -3.63 -17.85
C LEU A 719 -38.40 -4.22 -16.97
N GLU A 720 -39.65 -3.90 -17.25
CA GLU A 720 -40.83 -4.34 -16.49
C GLU A 720 -41.56 -5.52 -17.14
N CYS A 721 -40.96 -6.14 -18.16
CA CYS A 721 -41.52 -7.33 -18.79
C CYS A 721 -41.50 -8.54 -17.84
N ASP A 722 -42.42 -9.49 -18.09
CA ASP A 722 -42.50 -10.74 -17.35
C ASP A 722 -41.20 -11.56 -17.52
N PRO A 723 -40.59 -12.07 -16.42
CA PRO A 723 -39.35 -12.84 -16.49
C PRO A 723 -39.41 -14.08 -17.38
N GLU A 724 -40.57 -14.73 -17.49
CA GLU A 724 -40.73 -15.94 -18.28
C GLU A 724 -40.66 -15.60 -19.77
N MET A 725 -41.39 -14.57 -20.20
CA MET A 725 -41.34 -14.05 -21.57
C MET A 725 -39.93 -13.56 -21.96
N VAL A 726 -39.26 -12.86 -21.05
CA VAL A 726 -37.86 -12.43 -21.26
C VAL A 726 -36.95 -13.65 -21.44
N SER A 727 -37.11 -14.67 -20.59
CA SER A 727 -36.30 -15.89 -20.67
C SER A 727 -36.54 -16.64 -21.98
N GLU A 728 -37.78 -16.70 -22.48
CA GLU A 728 -38.12 -17.30 -23.77
C GLU A 728 -37.46 -16.59 -24.93
N THR A 729 -37.60 -15.27 -24.94
CA THR A 729 -37.07 -14.42 -26.01
C THR A 729 -35.54 -14.53 -26.11
N LEU A 730 -34.84 -14.42 -24.97
CA LEU A 730 -33.39 -14.47 -24.95
C LEU A 730 -32.86 -15.89 -25.21
N VAL A 731 -33.56 -16.95 -24.78
CA VAL A 731 -33.16 -18.33 -25.12
C VAL A 731 -33.37 -18.61 -26.61
N ALA A 732 -34.45 -18.11 -27.21
CA ALA A 732 -34.67 -18.22 -28.66
C ALA A 732 -33.56 -17.51 -29.44
N GLN A 733 -33.22 -16.27 -29.05
CA GLN A 733 -32.11 -15.53 -29.67
C GLN A 733 -30.77 -16.26 -29.49
N PHE A 734 -30.49 -16.77 -28.29
CA PHE A 734 -29.27 -17.52 -28.02
C PHE A 734 -29.17 -18.76 -28.91
N ARG A 735 -30.25 -19.54 -29.04
CA ARG A 735 -30.30 -20.72 -29.92
C ARG A 735 -30.05 -20.38 -31.38
N SER A 736 -30.63 -19.27 -31.86
CA SER A 736 -30.37 -18.76 -33.21
C SER A 736 -28.89 -18.42 -33.41
N LEU A 737 -28.25 -17.75 -32.44
CA LEU A 737 -26.83 -17.37 -32.53
C LEU A 737 -25.90 -18.57 -32.54
N VAL A 738 -26.22 -19.65 -31.82
CA VAL A 738 -25.35 -20.84 -31.75
C VAL A 738 -25.69 -21.91 -32.80
N GLY A 739 -26.72 -21.68 -33.61
CA GLY A 739 -27.19 -22.62 -34.63
C GLY A 739 -27.63 -23.97 -34.07
N ARG A 740 -28.16 -24.01 -32.83
CA ARG A 740 -28.63 -25.26 -32.19
C ARG A 740 -30.11 -25.19 -31.82
N GLU A 741 -30.88 -26.08 -32.45
CA GLU A 741 -32.32 -26.31 -32.23
C GLU A 741 -32.59 -27.41 -31.17
N ALA A 742 -33.84 -27.47 -30.70
CA ALA A 742 -34.51 -28.55 -29.93
C ALA A 742 -33.66 -29.51 -29.07
N GLY A 743 -33.62 -29.25 -27.76
CA GLY A 743 -33.27 -30.23 -26.72
C GLY A 743 -34.00 -29.91 -25.41
N PRO A 744 -34.20 -30.89 -24.50
CA PRO A 744 -34.88 -30.66 -23.24
C PRO A 744 -34.13 -29.64 -22.39
N VAL A 745 -34.82 -28.56 -22.02
CA VAL A 745 -34.30 -27.56 -21.07
C VAL A 745 -34.39 -28.17 -19.68
N LEU A 746 -33.24 -28.38 -19.04
CA LEU A 746 -33.17 -28.90 -17.67
C LEU A 746 -33.53 -27.81 -16.65
N PHE A 747 -33.16 -26.56 -16.94
CA PHE A 747 -33.45 -25.42 -16.10
C PHE A 747 -33.40 -24.12 -16.91
N ARG A 748 -34.35 -23.22 -16.63
CA ARG A 748 -34.38 -21.85 -17.17
C ARG A 748 -34.88 -20.91 -16.09
N GLN A 749 -34.19 -19.77 -15.92
CA GLN A 749 -34.68 -18.69 -15.07
C GLN A 749 -34.07 -17.35 -15.50
N ALA A 750 -34.91 -16.33 -15.67
CA ALA A 750 -34.45 -14.97 -15.83
C ALA A 750 -34.27 -14.26 -14.48
N HIS A 751 -33.28 -13.38 -14.40
CA HIS A 751 -33.03 -12.50 -13.28
C HIS A 751 -32.83 -11.06 -13.78
N ARG A 752 -33.43 -10.10 -13.08
CA ARG A 752 -33.38 -8.68 -13.42
C ARG A 752 -32.41 -7.93 -12.53
N TRP A 753 -31.28 -7.51 -13.10
CA TRP A 753 -30.40 -6.53 -12.49
C TRP A 753 -30.88 -5.12 -12.86
N ARG A 754 -31.73 -4.50 -12.04
CA ARG A 754 -32.23 -3.13 -12.30
C ARG A 754 -31.10 -2.10 -12.38
N TYR A 755 -30.07 -2.29 -11.57
CA TYR A 755 -28.86 -1.49 -11.58
C TYR A 755 -27.71 -2.43 -11.89
N ALA A 756 -27.25 -2.51 -13.14
CA ALA A 756 -26.25 -3.49 -13.57
C ALA A 756 -24.89 -2.83 -13.82
N VAL A 757 -24.83 -1.84 -14.70
CA VAL A 757 -23.59 -1.18 -15.14
C VAL A 757 -23.81 0.35 -15.13
N PRO A 758 -22.87 1.16 -14.61
CA PRO A 758 -22.97 2.61 -14.71
C PRO A 758 -22.82 3.07 -16.17
N ALA A 759 -23.70 3.94 -16.64
CA ALA A 759 -23.56 4.58 -17.95
C ALA A 759 -22.36 5.53 -17.98
N SER A 760 -22.14 6.24 -16.88
CA SER A 760 -20.99 7.11 -16.65
C SER A 760 -20.61 7.03 -15.16
N PRO A 761 -19.60 6.23 -14.80
CA PRO A 761 -19.15 6.14 -13.41
C PRO A 761 -18.54 7.46 -12.95
N LEU A 762 -18.54 7.71 -11.63
CA LEU A 762 -17.80 8.84 -11.06
C LEU A 762 -16.30 8.71 -11.38
N GLU A 763 -15.64 9.84 -11.61
CA GLU A 763 -14.19 9.86 -11.78
C GLU A 763 -13.44 9.49 -10.49
N SER A 764 -14.02 9.83 -9.33
CA SER A 764 -13.46 9.52 -8.01
C SER A 764 -13.70 8.06 -7.62
N GLU A 765 -12.70 7.42 -6.99
CA GLU A 765 -12.82 6.04 -6.50
C GLU A 765 -13.83 5.92 -5.35
N SER A 766 -14.05 6.96 -4.55
CA SER A 766 -15.09 7.00 -3.51
C SER A 766 -15.44 8.45 -3.14
N LEU A 767 -16.50 8.65 -2.36
CA LEU A 767 -16.80 9.94 -1.73
C LEU A 767 -17.00 9.75 -0.23
N TYR A 768 -16.44 10.65 0.58
CA TYR A 768 -16.56 10.63 2.04
C TYR A 768 -16.72 12.05 2.56
N ASP A 769 -17.70 12.24 3.44
CA ASP A 769 -17.92 13.48 4.16
C ASP A 769 -17.63 13.27 5.64
N ALA A 770 -16.42 13.67 6.06
CA ALA A 770 -15.95 13.56 7.44
C ALA A 770 -16.80 14.38 8.42
N THR A 771 -17.47 15.45 7.97
CA THR A 771 -18.30 16.28 8.85
C THR A 771 -19.57 15.53 9.26
N GLU A 772 -20.21 14.87 8.29
CA GLU A 772 -21.44 14.11 8.53
C GLU A 772 -21.15 12.66 8.97
N GLY A 773 -19.96 12.12 8.72
CA GLY A 773 -19.67 10.71 8.90
C GLY A 773 -20.40 9.81 7.89
N ILE A 774 -20.62 10.32 6.67
CA ILE A 774 -21.31 9.59 5.59
C ILE A 774 -20.35 9.36 4.44
N GLY A 775 -20.36 8.14 3.88
CA GLY A 775 -19.51 7.80 2.73
C GLY A 775 -20.19 6.85 1.75
N VAL A 776 -19.74 6.88 0.49
CA VAL A 776 -20.29 6.06 -0.58
C VAL A 776 -19.19 5.41 -1.43
N CYS A 777 -19.39 4.15 -1.79
CA CYS A 777 -18.51 3.38 -2.66
C CYS A 777 -19.32 2.39 -3.51
N GLY A 778 -18.69 1.80 -4.53
CA GLY A 778 -19.31 0.78 -5.36
C GLY A 778 -18.67 0.67 -6.75
N ASP A 779 -19.19 -0.25 -7.55
CA ASP A 779 -18.83 -0.42 -8.97
C ASP A 779 -19.45 0.64 -9.90
N TRP A 780 -19.71 1.82 -9.35
CA TRP A 780 -20.10 3.04 -10.05
C TRP A 780 -19.19 4.23 -9.66
N CYS A 781 -18.20 3.99 -8.79
CA CYS A 781 -17.13 4.92 -8.45
C CYS A 781 -15.82 4.44 -9.08
N GLY A 782 -15.15 5.28 -9.87
CA GLY A 782 -13.89 4.97 -10.57
C GLY A 782 -14.00 3.98 -11.74
N GLY A 783 -15.03 3.13 -11.78
CA GLY A 783 -15.28 2.20 -12.89
C GLY A 783 -16.31 1.12 -12.58
N ALA A 784 -16.60 0.29 -13.59
CA ALA A 784 -17.71 -0.69 -13.59
C ALA A 784 -17.32 -2.16 -13.27
N ARG A 785 -16.06 -2.42 -12.90
CA ARG A 785 -15.51 -3.79 -12.76
C ARG A 785 -15.33 -4.17 -11.29
N ILE A 786 -15.16 -5.46 -11.01
CA ILE A 786 -14.82 -5.96 -9.66
C ILE A 786 -13.53 -5.30 -9.13
N GLU A 787 -12.53 -5.10 -9.98
CA GLU A 787 -11.32 -4.34 -9.63
C GLU A 787 -11.67 -2.92 -9.18
N ALA A 788 -12.53 -2.21 -9.91
CA ALA A 788 -12.95 -0.85 -9.53
C ALA A 788 -13.73 -0.85 -8.21
N ALA A 789 -14.59 -1.85 -7.98
CA ALA A 789 -15.29 -1.99 -6.70
C ALA A 789 -14.32 -2.21 -5.53
N TYR A 790 -13.29 -3.05 -5.71
CA TYR A 790 -12.23 -3.23 -4.72
C TYR A 790 -11.52 -1.91 -4.42
N LEU A 791 -11.06 -1.20 -5.47
CA LEU A 791 -10.38 0.09 -5.33
C LEU A 791 -11.26 1.13 -4.64
N SER A 792 -12.56 1.15 -4.98
CA SER A 792 -13.55 2.03 -4.36
C SER A 792 -13.74 1.76 -2.87
N GLY A 793 -13.85 0.49 -2.48
CA GLY A 793 -13.92 0.09 -1.07
C GLY A 793 -12.65 0.43 -0.29
N SER A 794 -11.49 0.20 -0.89
CA SER A 794 -10.18 0.55 -0.32
C SER A 794 -10.04 2.06 -0.13
N ALA A 795 -10.39 2.87 -1.14
CA ALA A 795 -10.34 4.32 -1.07
C ALA A 795 -11.26 4.88 0.02
N LEU A 796 -12.47 4.33 0.17
CA LEU A 796 -13.41 4.77 1.20
C LEU A 796 -12.93 4.42 2.61
N ALA A 797 -12.41 3.21 2.82
CA ALA A 797 -11.81 2.85 4.10
C ALA A 797 -10.59 3.73 4.43
N GLY A 798 -9.73 3.99 3.45
CA GLY A 798 -8.61 4.92 3.62
C GLY A 798 -9.06 6.33 3.99
N ALA A 799 -10.16 6.83 3.42
CA ALA A 799 -10.70 8.15 3.78
C ALA A 799 -11.08 8.22 5.27
N VAL A 800 -11.76 7.19 5.78
CA VAL A 800 -12.08 7.06 7.22
C VAL A 800 -10.79 6.97 8.04
N LEU A 801 -9.86 6.10 7.66
CA LEU A 801 -8.60 5.91 8.41
C LEU A 801 -7.79 7.21 8.47
N ARG A 802 -7.66 7.95 7.37
CA ARG A 802 -6.93 9.22 7.33
C ARG A 802 -7.56 10.29 8.22
N ASP A 803 -8.89 10.44 8.18
CA ASP A 803 -9.62 11.41 9.00
C ASP A 803 -9.41 11.19 10.51
N HIS A 804 -9.30 9.92 10.94
CA HIS A 804 -9.08 9.57 12.33
C HIS A 804 -7.61 9.50 12.77
N THR A 805 -6.64 9.54 11.85
CA THR A 805 -5.22 9.31 12.19
C THR A 805 -4.27 10.46 11.81
N ILE A 806 -4.56 11.23 10.78
CA ILE A 806 -3.69 12.34 10.34
C ILE A 806 -4.00 13.57 11.17
N ASP A 807 -2.96 14.14 11.79
CA ASP A 807 -3.05 15.33 12.65
C ASP A 807 -4.11 15.17 13.78
N ARG A 808 -4.37 13.92 14.21
CA ARG A 808 -5.24 13.55 15.34
C ARG A 808 -4.43 13.03 16.53
N PRO A 809 -4.94 13.15 17.77
CA PRO A 809 -4.29 12.58 18.94
C PRO A 809 -4.18 11.06 18.87
N ALA A 810 -3.04 10.53 19.35
CA ALA A 810 -2.81 9.10 19.49
C ALA A 810 -3.45 8.54 20.77
N TRP A 811 -3.68 7.23 20.80
CA TRP A 811 -4.14 6.52 21.99
C TRP A 811 -3.20 6.72 23.20
N GLY A 812 -3.81 6.97 24.37
CA GLY A 812 -3.10 7.19 25.64
C GLY A 812 -2.45 8.58 25.78
N ILE A 813 -2.78 9.52 24.89
CA ILE A 813 -2.42 10.94 25.01
C ILE A 813 -3.71 11.73 25.16
N ASP A 814 -3.98 12.29 26.35
CA ASP A 814 -5.03 13.30 26.52
C ASP A 814 -4.72 14.49 25.61
N ARG A 815 -5.75 15.07 24.97
CA ARG A 815 -5.58 16.26 24.11
C ARG A 815 -4.71 17.29 24.84
N PRO A 816 -3.50 17.65 24.36
CA PRO A 816 -2.98 18.94 24.75
C PRO A 816 -3.99 19.96 24.20
N HIS A 817 -4.53 20.83 25.06
CA HIS A 817 -5.28 22.00 24.64
C HIS A 817 -4.46 22.73 23.56
N GLN A 818 -4.81 22.57 22.28
CA GLN A 818 -4.44 23.55 21.29
C GLN A 818 -5.34 24.76 21.53
N PRO A 819 -4.80 25.95 21.81
CA PRO A 819 -5.61 27.15 21.73
C PRO A 819 -6.15 27.25 20.30
N SER A 820 -7.46 27.52 20.20
CA SER A 820 -8.13 27.81 18.94
C SER A 820 -7.30 28.79 18.11
N LEU A 821 -6.87 28.37 16.91
CA LEU A 821 -6.32 29.27 15.88
C LEU A 821 -7.43 29.94 15.05
N PHE A 822 -8.69 29.83 15.48
CA PHE A 822 -9.82 30.57 14.93
C PHE A 822 -10.61 31.23 16.07
N ALA A 823 -10.01 32.28 16.63
CA ALA A 823 -10.69 33.25 17.48
C ALA A 823 -9.99 34.61 17.35
N SER A 824 -10.05 35.17 16.14
CA SER A 824 -10.29 36.60 15.84
C SER A 824 -10.22 36.79 14.33
#